data_AF-A0AAW6IFL8-F1
#
_entry.id   AF-A0AAW6IFL8-F1
#
_cell.length_a   1.000
_cell.length_b   1.000
_cell.length_c   1.000
_cell.angle_alpha   90.00
_cell.angle_beta   90.00
_cell.angle_gamma   90.00
#
_symmetry.space_group_name_H-M   'P 1'
#
loop_
_entity.id
_entity.type
_entity.pdbx_description
1 polymer ?
#
loop_
_entity_poly.entity_id
_entity_poly.type
_entity_poly.pdbx_seq_one_letter_code
_entity_poly.pdbx_strand_id
1 'polypeptide(L)'
;MHKITLNVPEGIRYLSDWHDLWNTLLPEGQHYILNKRICGCGATEAYLRSGRKVILASPRKHLLYNKYSQHLSDNLHLYRYQGDKKRYFESRLISPTDTLAFNENLTGYIRSGGNKILTTYDSLRKIMEVLISSGEDISEWVVVIDEFQAIFYDCQYKATTEYELCQVLRKFSTVIYLSATPYLESYLDMTEQFRNMTIYELLWPEDMTQTPNVEVVKSKKPVLELCSDLIGKYREGNGKSTVVNGEGFTAREAVFYINSVSEIKKIIKKNGLTPEETAIICSAKTDNLRKLDNLSRETGMKFRIGDIPQRGEPHKMFTFCTSTVYIGADFYSTNAYSYIFANPQVSCMAVDVSVDLQQIVGRQRLEENPFRNSATLYFNTKEAKATRDELENSIREKNEGTLRQIENYNAVPNKDEQLRLMEDNIRTEGHKKHYCCIVRDADNHVHVVKNEILEIADRRAWEVSDRIYNNDFSMYRALKAGVNVTKATDSNNPEIQRIFTKWNMDNRFDRKARMYCDLHENAPLLLEECNFIERKYKDYYDALGREGFESSYWREDYIKQALAPVPMKLLPRNEIAGRLMNVLKVGGESTRPEVKEILRGIYHDLGIQGKPSASDITGYLTCEEKTIRINGKKTAIFRIISHAREKVSLFPRITDVTQAQEYDVDKLLEIIRDDTYYHLKPKVEAVRSAGTQDEKNRKKALLPVATWNGTFRSRHKNECTVYSSYTALDFDHIGVDDMPDFVRWLQGFPCVYACFVTPGGTGYKAIILHDNCEPLYHYDLYGQLVKLFDCPWIDKSTTDLARGNYLSYDPDLWKNPSPVPFHFVPGTPEPVIPNTMTETVIRDVQGEPVLVQDESWVEGFLNQLNKQVISDDSIIRILRKAWNGKSLSNGRNNTAMSYAGILCKAGVEPGKAKAFIEELIPGFDITEIIEYAYANNIFGCERMRYRNRK
;
A
#
# COMPACT_ATOMS: atom_id res chain seq x y z
N MET A 1 18.18 7.91 10.48
CA MET A 1 18.57 8.46 11.81
C MET A 1 19.90 7.90 12.36
N HIS A 2 20.60 8.66 13.21
CA HIS A 2 21.80 8.21 13.96
C HIS A 2 21.40 7.69 15.34
N LYS A 3 21.82 6.47 15.70
CA LYS A 3 21.46 5.81 16.97
C LYS A 3 22.69 5.59 17.84
N ILE A 4 22.63 6.08 19.08
CA ILE A 4 23.66 5.90 20.11
C ILE A 4 23.08 5.04 21.22
N THR A 5 23.80 3.99 21.57
CA THR A 5 23.38 3.03 22.58
C THR A 5 24.12 3.31 23.89
N LEU A 6 23.37 3.45 24.99
CA LEU A 6 23.91 3.67 26.33
C LEU A 6 23.56 2.47 27.22
N ASN A 7 24.57 1.77 27.72
CA ASN A 7 24.38 0.66 28.65
C ASN A 7 24.08 1.20 30.05
N VAL A 8 22.92 0.85 30.60
CA VAL A 8 22.55 1.21 31.97
C VAL A 8 23.37 0.34 32.92
N PRO A 9 24.11 0.92 33.89
CA PRO A 9 24.90 0.15 34.85
C PRO A 9 24.05 -0.80 35.69
N GLU A 10 24.63 -1.93 36.10
CA GLU A 10 23.97 -2.85 37.03
C GLU A 10 23.58 -2.16 38.34
N GLY A 11 22.43 -2.52 38.90
CA GLY A 11 21.91 -1.96 40.14
C GLY A 11 21.12 -0.64 40.00
N ILE A 12 21.16 0.02 38.84
CA ILE A 12 20.34 1.21 38.57
C ILE A 12 18.90 0.79 38.30
N ARG A 13 17.98 1.20 39.18
CA ARG A 13 16.52 0.98 39.01
C ARG A 13 15.80 2.21 38.46
N TYR A 14 16.23 3.40 38.88
CA TYR A 14 15.68 4.67 38.41
C TYR A 14 16.77 5.53 37.79
N LEU A 15 16.45 6.24 36.71
CA LEU A 15 17.41 7.13 36.03
C LEU A 15 17.84 8.32 36.88
N SER A 16 17.13 8.62 37.97
CA SER A 16 17.56 9.57 39.00
C SER A 16 18.86 9.13 39.67
N ASP A 17 19.12 7.83 39.73
CA ASP A 17 20.26 7.26 40.46
C ASP A 17 21.53 7.26 39.57
N TRP A 18 21.36 7.41 38.25
CA TRP A 18 22.44 7.42 37.28
C TRP A 18 22.93 8.85 36.99
N HIS A 19 23.77 9.38 37.89
CA HIS A 19 24.24 10.76 37.85
C HIS A 19 25.06 11.09 36.58
N ASP A 20 25.90 10.16 36.12
CA ASP A 20 26.75 10.35 34.92
C ASP A 20 25.94 10.51 33.64
N LEU A 21 24.74 9.92 33.56
CA LEU A 21 23.86 10.01 32.41
C LEU A 21 23.61 11.46 32.01
N TRP A 22 23.31 12.30 33.01
CA TRP A 22 22.87 13.67 32.82
C TRP A 22 24.02 14.65 32.65
N ASN A 23 25.15 14.37 33.28
CA ASN A 23 26.30 15.26 33.34
C ASN A 23 27.31 15.02 32.23
N THR A 24 27.34 13.82 31.64
CA THR A 24 28.41 13.42 30.70
C THR A 24 27.92 12.72 29.44
N LEU A 25 26.89 11.87 29.54
CA LEU A 25 26.50 11.00 28.43
C LEU A 25 25.44 11.60 27.51
N LEU A 26 24.54 12.43 28.06
CA LEU A 26 23.52 13.12 27.29
C LEU A 26 23.95 14.55 26.96
N PRO A 27 23.71 15.00 25.73
CA PRO A 27 24.20 16.29 25.27
C PRO A 27 23.31 17.45 25.73
N GLU A 28 23.93 18.63 25.88
CA GLU A 28 23.23 19.91 26.09
C GLU A 28 23.22 20.73 24.79
N GLY A 29 22.25 21.65 24.65
CA GLY A 29 22.16 22.56 23.52
C GLY A 29 21.73 21.91 22.19
N GLN A 30 21.20 20.69 22.22
CA GLN A 30 20.67 20.02 21.03
C GLN A 30 19.38 19.24 21.31
N HIS A 31 18.64 18.96 20.23
CA HIS A 31 17.41 18.17 20.28
C HIS A 31 17.70 16.70 20.07
N TYR A 32 17.10 15.82 20.88
CA TYR A 32 17.30 14.38 20.72
C TYR A 32 16.11 13.55 21.25
N ILE A 33 16.02 12.32 20.76
CA ILE A 33 15.05 11.33 21.24
C ILE A 33 15.76 10.44 22.25
N LEU A 34 15.18 10.30 23.44
CA LEU A 34 15.65 9.36 24.46
C LEU A 34 14.69 8.18 24.53
N ASN A 35 15.10 7.06 23.92
CA ASN A 35 14.43 5.78 24.02
C ASN A 35 14.81 5.09 25.33
N LYS A 36 13.86 5.09 26.27
CA LYS A 36 14.01 4.51 27.61
C LYS A 36 13.85 2.99 27.63
N ARG A 37 13.28 2.37 26.58
CA ARG A 37 12.90 0.95 26.44
C ARG A 37 11.92 0.38 27.48
N ILE A 38 11.93 0.86 28.72
CA ILE A 38 11.06 0.41 29.81
C ILE A 38 10.21 1.57 30.35
N CYS A 39 9.00 1.23 30.80
CA CYS A 39 8.10 2.17 31.46
C CYS A 39 8.43 2.26 32.95
N GLY A 40 8.35 3.46 33.54
CA GLY A 40 8.50 3.63 34.99
C GLY A 40 9.93 3.73 35.52
N CYS A 41 10.93 3.85 34.66
CA CYS A 41 12.33 4.05 35.05
C CYS A 41 12.66 5.43 35.65
N GLY A 42 11.66 6.25 36.02
CA GLY A 42 11.89 7.55 36.63
C GLY A 42 12.51 8.62 35.72
N ALA A 43 12.44 8.51 34.39
CA ALA A 43 13.07 9.49 33.51
C ALA A 43 12.55 10.93 33.70
N THR A 44 11.22 11.09 33.77
CA THR A 44 10.64 12.41 34.04
C THR A 44 11.00 12.91 35.42
N GLU A 45 11.01 11.99 36.40
CA GLU A 45 11.38 12.28 37.79
C GLU A 45 12.79 12.85 37.88
N ALA A 46 13.73 12.24 37.16
CA ALA A 46 15.12 12.70 37.11
C ALA A 46 15.24 14.15 36.60
N TYR A 47 14.48 14.53 35.57
CA TYR A 47 14.45 15.92 35.10
C TYR A 47 13.78 16.86 36.10
N LEU A 48 12.68 16.46 36.73
CA LEU A 48 11.98 17.27 37.72
C LEU A 48 12.81 17.50 38.99
N ARG A 49 13.65 16.54 39.38
CA ARG A 49 14.58 16.66 40.51
C ARG A 49 15.91 17.34 40.15
N SER A 50 16.19 17.54 38.87
CA SER A 50 17.43 18.18 38.44
C SER A 50 17.49 19.67 38.82
N GLY A 51 18.71 20.23 38.93
CA GLY A 51 18.90 21.67 39.12
C GLY A 51 18.54 22.53 37.90
N ARG A 52 18.30 21.93 36.73
CA ARG A 52 18.07 22.64 35.46
C ARG A 52 16.70 23.33 35.41
N LYS A 53 16.55 24.41 34.64
CA LYS A 53 15.22 24.97 34.33
C LYS A 53 14.50 24.02 33.37
N VAL A 54 13.35 23.48 33.76
CA VAL A 54 12.65 22.42 33.01
C VAL A 54 11.20 22.77 32.75
N ILE A 55 10.79 22.60 31.49
CA ILE A 55 9.38 22.58 31.07
C ILE A 55 9.03 21.15 30.70
N LEU A 56 8.19 20.51 31.51
CA LEU A 56 7.65 19.19 31.20
C LEU A 56 6.33 19.35 30.45
N ALA A 57 6.34 18.99 29.17
CA ALA A 57 5.17 19.03 28.30
C ALA A 57 4.60 17.62 28.09
N SER A 58 3.29 17.45 28.27
CA SER A 58 2.61 16.16 28.11
C SER A 58 1.29 16.28 27.34
N PRO A 59 0.88 15.24 26.58
CA PRO A 59 -0.36 15.28 25.80
C PRO A 59 -1.64 15.18 26.64
N ARG A 60 -1.55 14.85 27.94
CA ARG A 60 -2.71 14.54 28.79
C ARG A 60 -2.65 15.26 30.13
N LYS A 61 -3.74 15.94 30.48
CA LYS A 61 -3.93 16.60 31.79
C LYS A 61 -3.79 15.63 32.97
N HIS A 62 -4.27 14.38 32.84
CA HIS A 62 -4.22 13.41 33.93
C HIS A 62 -2.78 13.03 34.29
N LEU A 63 -1.90 12.92 33.28
CA LEU A 63 -0.48 12.63 33.50
C LEU A 63 0.21 13.77 34.24
N LEU A 64 -0.06 15.02 33.84
CA LEU A 64 0.50 16.20 34.49
C LEU A 64 0.01 16.35 35.93
N TYR A 65 -1.29 16.19 36.17
CA TYR A 65 -1.84 16.28 37.51
C TYR A 65 -1.32 15.18 38.43
N ASN A 66 -1.19 13.95 37.93
CA ASN A 66 -0.61 12.84 38.70
C ASN A 66 0.81 13.18 39.16
N LYS A 67 1.66 13.65 38.23
CA LYS A 67 3.03 14.12 38.56
C LYS A 67 3.00 15.27 39.56
N TYR A 68 2.21 16.31 39.30
CA TYR A 68 2.05 17.44 40.22
C TYR A 68 1.63 17.00 41.63
N SER A 69 0.67 16.08 41.74
CA SER A 69 0.17 15.58 43.03
C SER A 69 1.20 14.77 43.83
N GLN A 70 2.19 14.16 43.15
CA GLN A 70 3.30 13.46 43.79
C GLN A 70 4.38 14.41 44.31
N HIS A 71 4.35 15.67 43.86
CA HIS A 71 5.34 16.71 44.13
C HIS A 71 4.75 17.93 44.84
N LEU A 72 3.68 17.77 45.63
CA LEU A 72 3.03 18.90 46.32
C LEU A 72 3.96 19.61 47.31
N SER A 73 5.00 18.92 47.81
CA SER A 73 6.04 19.48 48.66
C SER A 73 7.13 20.25 47.90
N ASP A 74 7.19 20.09 46.57
CA ASP A 74 8.29 20.58 45.74
C ASP A 74 7.87 21.88 45.05
N ASN A 75 8.84 22.74 44.72
CA ASN A 75 8.56 24.04 44.08
C ASN A 75 8.21 23.87 42.58
N LEU A 76 6.99 23.39 42.29
CA LEU A 76 6.54 22.97 40.97
C LEU A 76 5.28 23.74 40.53
N HIS A 77 5.26 24.29 39.31
CA HIS A 77 4.09 24.98 38.78
C HIS A 77 3.33 24.14 37.74
N LEU A 78 2.05 23.85 38.00
CA LEU A 78 1.13 23.23 37.04
C LEU A 78 0.29 24.30 36.31
N TYR A 79 0.59 24.54 35.04
CA TYR A 79 -0.10 25.57 34.27
C TYR A 79 -1.60 25.27 34.09
N ARG A 80 -2.44 26.30 34.20
CA ARG A 80 -3.92 26.26 34.25
C ARG A 80 -4.54 25.62 35.49
N TYR A 81 -3.75 25.19 36.48
CA TYR A 81 -4.29 24.71 37.76
C TYR A 81 -4.46 25.87 38.75
N GLN A 82 -5.66 26.01 39.32
CA GLN A 82 -6.02 27.06 40.28
C GLN A 82 -6.53 26.45 41.60
N GLY A 83 -6.00 25.31 42.01
CA GLY A 83 -6.41 24.62 43.25
C GLY A 83 -7.63 23.69 43.11
N ASP A 84 -8.46 23.84 42.07
CA ASP A 84 -9.63 22.98 41.84
C ASP A 84 -9.36 21.88 40.80
N LYS A 85 -9.31 20.63 41.26
CA LYS A 85 -9.12 19.43 40.42
C LYS A 85 -10.23 19.31 39.36
N LYS A 86 -11.49 19.50 39.73
CA LYS A 86 -12.62 19.37 38.79
C LYS A 86 -12.50 20.41 37.69
N ARG A 87 -12.28 21.68 38.05
CA ARG A 87 -12.13 22.77 37.08
C ARG A 87 -10.95 22.55 36.12
N TYR A 88 -9.84 21.98 36.60
CA TYR A 88 -8.70 21.65 35.76
C TYR A 88 -9.03 20.63 34.66
N PHE A 89 -9.83 19.60 34.98
CA PHE A 89 -10.23 18.56 34.03
C PHE A 89 -11.43 18.91 33.16
N GLU A 90 -12.15 20.00 33.45
CA GLU A 90 -13.27 20.44 32.63
C GLU A 90 -12.83 20.89 31.22
N SER A 91 -13.64 20.52 30.23
CA SER A 91 -13.47 20.89 28.81
C SER A 91 -14.22 22.19 28.48
N ARG A 92 -14.12 23.24 29.30
CA ARG A 92 -14.75 24.54 29.00
C ARG A 92 -13.83 25.41 28.14
N LEU A 93 -14.42 26.29 27.34
CA LEU A 93 -13.70 27.36 26.65
C LEU A 93 -13.02 28.24 27.69
N ILE A 94 -11.69 28.35 27.59
CA ILE A 94 -10.88 29.19 28.45
C ILE A 94 -11.15 30.65 28.07
N SER A 95 -11.62 31.46 29.02
CA SER A 95 -11.87 32.87 28.76
C SER A 95 -10.55 33.67 28.67
N PRO A 96 -10.55 34.85 28.04
CA PRO A 96 -9.40 35.76 28.09
C PRO A 96 -8.98 36.08 29.53
N THR A 97 -9.95 36.23 30.46
CA THR A 97 -9.70 36.47 31.88
C THR A 97 -9.01 35.29 32.56
N ASP A 98 -9.45 34.06 32.27
CA ASP A 98 -8.77 32.84 32.77
C ASP A 98 -7.32 32.80 32.27
N THR A 99 -7.10 33.10 30.99
CA THR A 99 -5.77 33.12 30.38
C THR A 99 -4.85 34.13 31.06
N LEU A 100 -5.37 35.34 31.33
CA LEU A 100 -4.63 36.39 32.04
C LEU A 100 -4.22 35.91 33.44
N ALA A 101 -5.17 35.35 34.20
CA ALA A 101 -4.92 34.82 35.53
C ALA A 101 -3.88 33.67 35.54
N PHE A 102 -3.91 32.78 34.55
CA PHE A 102 -2.90 31.72 34.42
C PHE A 102 -1.51 32.29 34.15
N ASN A 103 -1.42 33.29 33.28
CA ASN A 103 -0.15 33.93 32.92
C ASN A 103 0.42 34.75 34.08
N GLU A 104 -0.42 35.47 34.83
CA GLU A 104 -0.02 36.21 36.03
C GLU A 104 0.52 35.26 37.11
N ASN A 105 -0.16 34.14 37.36
CA ASN A 105 0.31 33.14 38.34
C ASN A 105 1.67 32.56 37.94
N LEU A 106 1.84 32.21 36.66
CA LEU A 106 3.12 31.73 36.13
C LEU A 106 4.23 32.79 36.24
N THR A 107 3.91 34.04 35.91
CA THR A 107 4.86 35.16 36.03
C THR A 107 5.31 35.34 37.48
N GLY A 108 4.37 35.25 38.44
CA GLY A 108 4.68 35.29 39.86
C GLY A 108 5.62 34.15 40.29
N TYR A 109 5.33 32.94 39.84
CA TYR A 109 6.16 31.75 40.11
C TYR A 109 7.59 31.90 39.56
N ILE A 110 7.75 32.39 38.33
CA ILE A 110 9.07 32.62 37.72
C ILE A 110 9.84 33.69 38.52
N ARG A 111 9.19 34.81 38.85
CA ARG A 111 9.81 35.89 39.64
C ARG A 111 10.23 35.45 41.04
N SER A 112 9.58 34.44 41.61
CA SER A 112 10.00 33.83 42.88
C SER A 112 11.13 32.79 42.73
N GLY A 113 11.78 32.70 41.57
CA GLY A 113 12.87 31.75 41.30
C GLY A 113 12.40 30.36 40.90
N GLY A 114 11.13 30.22 40.48
CA GLY A 114 10.56 28.96 40.03
C GLY A 114 11.20 28.46 38.73
N ASN A 115 11.62 27.20 38.71
CA ASN A 115 12.38 26.62 37.60
C ASN A 115 11.78 25.33 37.02
N LYS A 116 10.58 24.92 37.47
CA LYS A 116 9.90 23.69 37.01
C LYS A 116 8.46 23.95 36.61
N ILE A 117 8.13 23.74 35.34
CA ILE A 117 6.80 24.01 34.79
C ILE A 117 6.22 22.75 34.18
N LEU A 118 4.98 22.40 34.55
CA LEU A 118 4.19 21.33 33.94
C LEU A 118 3.13 21.93 33.03
N THR A 119 3.08 21.49 31.79
CA THR A 119 2.18 22.07 30.79
C THR A 119 1.68 21.04 29.77
N THR A 120 0.54 21.32 29.16
CA THR A 120 0.04 20.53 28.03
C THR A 120 0.66 21.00 26.72
N TYR A 121 0.68 20.16 25.68
CA TYR A 121 1.20 20.53 24.35
C TYR A 121 0.60 21.83 23.80
N ASP A 122 -0.72 22.00 23.91
CA ASP A 122 -1.46 23.20 23.46
C ASP A 122 -1.14 24.47 24.27
N SER A 123 -0.52 24.32 25.44
CA SER A 123 -0.20 25.43 26.33
C SER A 123 1.26 25.89 26.20
N LEU A 124 2.14 25.12 25.55
CA LEU A 124 3.58 25.40 25.52
C LEU A 124 3.90 26.77 24.89
N ARG A 125 3.18 27.16 23.82
CA ARG A 125 3.32 28.50 23.21
C ARG A 125 3.12 29.62 24.22
N LYS A 126 2.12 29.48 25.10
CA LYS A 126 1.80 30.48 26.13
C LYS A 126 2.86 30.54 27.22
N ILE A 127 3.43 29.39 27.61
CA ILE A 127 4.57 29.35 28.53
C ILE A 127 5.75 30.12 27.96
N MET A 128 6.11 29.85 26.70
CA MET A 128 7.21 30.55 26.02
C MET A 128 6.98 32.06 25.96
N GLU A 129 5.77 32.50 25.61
CA GLU A 129 5.40 33.94 25.61
C GLU A 129 5.54 34.58 27.00
N VAL A 130 5.19 33.86 28.07
CA VAL A 130 5.35 34.35 29.45
C VAL A 130 6.82 34.39 29.89
N LEU A 131 7.63 33.39 29.52
CA LEU A 131 9.07 33.38 29.80
C LEU A 131 9.76 34.59 29.16
N ILE A 132 9.50 34.81 27.85
CA ILE A 132 10.06 35.94 27.10
C ILE A 132 9.62 37.28 27.72
N SER A 133 8.33 37.43 28.04
CA SER A 133 7.83 38.68 28.63
C SER A 133 8.28 38.91 30.08
N SER A 134 8.70 37.85 30.77
CA SER A 134 9.32 37.91 32.11
C SER A 134 10.82 38.20 32.09
N GLY A 135 11.44 38.31 30.90
CA GLY A 135 12.87 38.56 30.74
C GLY A 135 13.75 37.32 30.92
N GLU A 136 13.17 36.12 30.91
CA GLU A 136 13.93 34.86 30.98
C GLU A 136 14.60 34.54 29.64
N ASP A 137 15.83 34.01 29.68
CA ASP A 137 16.46 33.42 28.51
C ASP A 137 15.91 32.01 28.26
N ILE A 138 15.13 31.85 27.19
CA ILE A 138 14.56 30.57 26.78
C ILE A 138 15.63 29.52 26.42
N SER A 139 16.87 29.93 26.14
CA SER A 139 17.98 29.02 25.86
C SER A 139 18.44 28.23 27.08
N GLU A 140 18.15 28.72 28.29
CA GLU A 140 18.43 28.05 29.57
C GLU A 140 17.37 27.02 29.96
N TRP A 141 16.20 27.04 29.30
CA TRP A 141 15.08 26.17 29.60
C TRP A 141 15.13 24.89 28.76
N VAL A 142 15.19 23.74 29.44
CA VAL A 142 15.11 22.42 28.81
C VAL A 142 13.65 22.02 28.68
N VAL A 143 13.21 21.73 27.45
CA VAL A 143 11.85 21.22 27.20
C VAL A 143 11.87 19.69 27.13
N VAL A 144 11.17 19.05 28.03
CA VAL A 144 11.01 17.60 28.08
C VAL A 144 9.62 17.25 27.55
N ILE A 145 9.58 16.62 26.38
CA ILE A 145 8.36 16.14 25.73
C ILE A 145 8.11 14.70 26.19
N ASP A 146 7.14 14.54 27.09
CA ASP A 146 6.76 13.23 27.61
C ASP A 146 5.68 12.58 26.75
N GLU A 147 5.82 11.28 26.50
CA GLU A 147 4.95 10.51 25.60
C GLU A 147 4.94 11.10 24.17
N PHE A 148 6.14 11.34 23.61
CA PHE A 148 6.28 12.05 22.32
C PHE A 148 5.51 11.39 21.17
N GLN A 149 5.32 10.07 21.21
CA GLN A 149 4.58 9.33 20.18
C GLN A 149 3.12 9.83 20.03
N ALA A 150 2.56 10.48 21.06
CA ALA A 150 1.23 11.09 20.98
C ALA A 150 1.11 12.18 19.90
N ILE A 151 2.21 12.82 19.50
CA ILE A 151 2.25 13.79 18.39
C ILE A 151 1.68 13.15 17.12
N PHE A 152 2.05 11.89 16.84
CA PHE A 152 1.58 11.17 15.64
C PHE A 152 0.15 10.65 15.79
N TYR A 153 -0.19 10.13 16.97
CA TYR A 153 -1.53 9.55 17.22
C TYR A 153 -2.63 10.60 17.29
N ASP A 154 -2.37 11.72 17.94
CA ASP A 154 -3.37 12.77 18.14
C ASP A 154 -3.50 13.70 16.93
N CYS A 155 -2.55 13.67 15.99
CA CYS A 155 -2.54 14.56 14.83
C CYS A 155 -3.83 14.49 14.02
N GLN A 156 -4.49 13.33 13.94
CA GLN A 156 -5.78 13.20 13.24
C GLN A 156 -6.90 14.07 13.85
N TYR A 157 -6.81 14.39 15.15
CA TYR A 157 -7.80 15.16 15.90
C TYR A 157 -7.30 16.56 16.31
N LYS A 158 -5.97 16.75 16.38
CA LYS A 158 -5.31 17.96 16.89
C LYS A 158 -4.21 18.45 15.95
N ALA A 159 -4.41 18.34 14.64
CA ALA A 159 -3.40 18.63 13.62
C ALA A 159 -2.73 20.01 13.79
N THR A 160 -3.52 21.06 14.04
CA THR A 160 -2.99 22.41 14.27
C THR A 160 -2.15 22.47 15.55
N THR A 161 -2.62 21.88 16.65
CA THR A 161 -1.89 21.88 17.93
C THR A 161 -0.54 21.17 17.80
N GLU A 162 -0.50 20.00 17.17
CA GLU A 162 0.74 19.25 17.01
C GLU A 162 1.72 19.96 16.06
N TYR A 163 1.21 20.59 15.01
CA TYR A 163 2.04 21.42 14.12
C TYR A 163 2.62 22.63 14.84
N GLU A 164 1.80 23.39 15.57
CA GLU A 164 2.25 24.57 16.33
C GLU A 164 3.23 24.19 17.44
N LEU A 165 3.01 23.07 18.13
CA LEU A 165 3.95 22.52 19.10
C LEU A 165 5.33 22.36 18.46
N CYS A 166 5.40 21.74 17.29
CA CYS A 166 6.64 21.53 16.56
C CYS A 166 7.35 22.84 16.20
N GLN A 167 6.60 23.87 15.82
CA GLN A 167 7.16 25.21 15.56
C GLN A 167 7.70 25.88 16.82
N VAL A 168 7.02 25.72 17.96
CA VAL A 168 7.46 26.25 19.26
C VAL A 168 8.73 25.54 19.73
N LEU A 169 8.80 24.21 19.60
CA LEU A 169 9.97 23.43 20.04
C LEU A 169 11.25 23.83 19.31
N ARG A 170 11.16 24.22 18.03
CA ARG A 170 12.30 24.73 17.24
C ARG A 170 12.93 26.01 17.82
N LYS A 171 12.24 26.73 18.70
CA LYS A 171 12.74 27.97 19.34
C LYS A 171 13.57 27.72 20.60
N PHE A 172 13.51 26.52 21.19
CA PHE A 172 14.30 26.15 22.35
C PHE A 172 15.63 25.54 21.93
N SER A 173 16.69 25.75 22.72
CA SER A 173 18.03 25.19 22.48
C SER A 173 18.04 23.66 22.69
N THR A 174 17.34 23.18 23.71
CA THR A 174 17.37 21.78 24.16
C THR A 174 15.95 21.24 24.29
N VAL A 175 15.62 20.25 23.44
CA VAL A 175 14.34 19.55 23.44
C VAL A 175 14.58 18.05 23.51
N ILE A 176 13.90 17.39 24.45
CA ILE A 176 14.14 15.99 24.77
C ILE A 176 12.83 15.22 24.60
N TYR A 177 12.79 14.34 23.60
CA TYR A 177 11.61 13.53 23.31
C TYR A 177 11.72 12.19 24.05
N LEU A 178 10.93 12.01 25.11
CA LEU A 178 10.94 10.80 25.93
C LEU A 178 9.92 9.78 25.42
N SER A 179 10.37 8.54 25.22
CA SER A 179 9.46 7.39 25.03
C SER A 179 10.08 6.08 25.52
N ALA A 180 9.24 5.13 25.93
CA ALA A 180 9.67 3.74 26.16
C ALA A 180 9.56 2.89 24.88
N THR A 181 8.79 3.38 23.90
CA THR A 181 8.52 2.73 22.61
C THR A 181 8.54 3.83 21.56
N PRO A 182 9.73 4.25 21.07
CA PRO A 182 9.81 5.32 20.09
C PRO A 182 8.93 4.97 18.89
N TYR A 183 8.30 5.98 18.30
CA TYR A 183 7.56 5.81 17.06
C TYR A 183 8.49 5.19 16.00
N LEU A 184 7.93 4.42 15.07
CA LEU A 184 8.75 3.63 14.14
C LEU A 184 9.73 4.52 13.37
N GLU A 185 11.01 4.13 13.38
CA GLU A 185 12.13 4.87 12.76
C GLU A 185 11.81 5.20 11.29
N SER A 186 11.20 4.28 10.56
CA SER A 186 10.79 4.47 9.16
C SER A 186 9.83 5.65 8.95
N TYR A 187 9.00 5.99 9.95
CA TYR A 187 8.11 7.15 9.90
C TYR A 187 8.78 8.42 10.42
N LEU A 188 9.68 8.29 11.39
CA LEU A 188 10.48 9.44 11.85
C LEU A 188 11.40 9.95 10.73
N ASP A 189 11.95 9.06 9.91
CA ASP A 189 12.72 9.42 8.71
C ASP A 189 11.85 10.13 7.64
N MET A 190 10.51 10.04 7.70
CA MET A 190 9.65 10.75 6.76
C MET A 190 9.41 12.21 7.11
N THR A 191 9.62 12.63 8.37
CA THR A 191 9.42 14.02 8.79
C THR A 191 10.70 14.85 8.68
N GLU A 192 10.57 16.11 8.31
CA GLU A 192 11.71 17.04 8.31
C GLU A 192 12.29 17.24 9.71
N GLN A 193 11.41 17.25 10.72
CA GLN A 193 11.82 17.53 12.10
C GLN A 193 12.61 16.38 12.73
N PHE A 194 12.26 15.13 12.46
CA PHE A 194 12.85 14.00 13.18
C PHE A 194 13.91 13.27 12.36
N ARG A 195 13.89 13.27 11.02
CA ARG A 195 14.82 12.48 10.16
C ARG A 195 16.30 12.56 10.56
N ASN A 196 16.78 13.73 10.97
CA ASN A 196 18.18 13.96 11.34
C ASN A 196 18.44 13.96 12.85
N MET A 197 17.44 13.63 13.66
CA MET A 197 17.55 13.63 15.10
C MET A 197 18.30 12.39 15.61
N THR A 198 19.15 12.59 16.61
CA THR A 198 19.88 11.48 17.25
C THR A 198 18.95 10.76 18.23
N ILE A 199 18.94 9.42 18.17
CA ILE A 199 18.26 8.57 19.14
C ILE A 199 19.29 8.03 20.14
N TYR A 200 19.12 8.37 21.41
CA TYR A 200 19.82 7.72 22.51
C TYR A 200 18.95 6.58 23.04
N GLU A 201 19.43 5.35 22.94
CA GLU A 201 18.73 4.15 23.41
C GLU A 201 19.39 3.58 24.65
N LEU A 202 18.60 3.45 25.72
CA LEU A 202 19.05 2.86 26.98
C LEU A 202 18.93 1.32 26.92
N LEU A 203 20.03 0.61 27.10
CA LEU A 203 20.04 -0.84 27.27
C LEU A 203 20.08 -1.18 28.75
N TRP A 204 18.96 -1.72 29.24
CA TRP A 204 18.82 -2.17 30.60
C TRP A 204 19.34 -3.61 30.77
N PRO A 205 19.88 -3.97 31.95
CA PRO A 205 20.18 -5.34 32.33
C PRO A 205 18.96 -6.29 32.15
N GLU A 206 19.21 -7.58 31.89
CA GLU A 206 18.15 -8.55 31.54
C GLU A 206 17.06 -8.69 32.62
N ASP A 207 17.44 -8.62 33.89
CA ASP A 207 16.57 -8.68 35.06
C ASP A 207 15.59 -7.50 35.13
N MET A 208 15.96 -6.36 34.54
CA MET A 208 15.12 -5.16 34.44
C MET A 208 14.23 -5.16 33.18
N THR A 209 14.58 -5.95 32.15
CA THR A 209 13.82 -6.06 30.89
C THR A 209 12.83 -7.21 30.92
N GLN A 210 11.84 -7.18 31.81
CA GLN A 210 10.73 -8.13 31.72
C GLN A 210 9.83 -7.80 30.53
N THR A 211 9.88 -8.67 29.51
CA THR A 211 8.99 -8.57 28.36
C THR A 211 7.57 -8.97 28.77
N PRO A 212 6.53 -8.15 28.49
CA PRO A 212 5.17 -8.46 28.91
C PRO A 212 4.66 -9.78 28.33
N ASN A 213 3.92 -10.55 29.12
CA ASN A 213 3.29 -11.80 28.69
C ASN A 213 1.87 -11.53 28.21
N VAL A 214 1.61 -11.76 26.92
CA VAL A 214 0.30 -11.51 26.32
C VAL A 214 -0.27 -12.80 25.75
N GLU A 215 -1.42 -13.19 26.30
CA GLU A 215 -2.26 -14.24 25.75
C GLU A 215 -3.09 -13.66 24.60
N VAL A 216 -2.99 -14.23 23.41
CA VAL A 216 -3.61 -13.70 22.20
C VAL A 216 -4.69 -14.64 21.73
N VAL A 217 -5.92 -14.14 21.70
CA VAL A 217 -7.13 -14.89 21.34
C VAL A 217 -7.74 -14.28 20.08
N LYS A 218 -7.74 -15.05 18.99
CA LYS A 218 -8.50 -14.69 17.79
C LYS A 218 -9.95 -15.09 18.01
N SER A 219 -10.88 -14.14 17.88
CA SER A 219 -12.30 -14.42 18.03
C SER A 219 -13.15 -13.70 16.99
N LYS A 220 -14.18 -14.38 16.50
CA LYS A 220 -15.25 -13.78 15.69
C LYS A 220 -16.42 -13.28 16.55
N LYS A 221 -16.43 -13.59 17.84
CA LYS A 221 -17.50 -13.18 18.76
C LYS A 221 -17.52 -11.65 18.93
N PRO A 222 -18.69 -11.02 19.05
CA PRO A 222 -18.78 -9.61 19.41
C PRO A 222 -18.09 -9.33 20.75
N VAL A 223 -17.47 -8.17 20.89
CA VAL A 223 -16.82 -7.73 22.14
C VAL A 223 -17.80 -7.77 23.33
N LEU A 224 -19.08 -7.44 23.08
CA LEU A 224 -20.15 -7.56 24.06
C LEU A 224 -20.25 -8.97 24.67
N GLU A 225 -20.21 -10.01 23.84
CA GLU A 225 -20.33 -11.41 24.27
C GLU A 225 -19.09 -11.84 25.07
N LEU A 226 -17.90 -11.57 24.55
CA LEU A 226 -16.63 -11.87 25.23
C LEU A 226 -16.55 -11.20 26.61
N CYS A 227 -16.95 -9.93 26.71
CA CYS A 227 -17.01 -9.23 27.99
C CYS A 227 -18.07 -9.82 28.92
N SER A 228 -19.24 -10.21 28.41
CA SER A 228 -20.27 -10.88 29.21
C SER A 228 -19.75 -12.18 29.84
N ASP A 229 -19.05 -13.02 29.06
CA ASP A 229 -18.46 -14.27 29.55
C ASP A 229 -17.43 -14.00 30.67
N LEU A 230 -16.57 -12.99 30.49
CA LEU A 230 -15.57 -12.60 31.49
C LEU A 230 -16.23 -12.02 32.75
N ILE A 231 -17.23 -11.14 32.61
CA ILE A 231 -17.95 -10.55 33.74
C ILE A 231 -18.62 -11.65 34.58
N GLY A 232 -19.25 -12.65 33.93
CA GLY A 232 -19.83 -13.81 34.61
C GLY A 232 -18.78 -14.55 35.45
N LYS A 233 -17.63 -14.89 34.85
CA LYS A 233 -16.53 -15.56 35.55
C LYS A 233 -16.04 -14.79 36.78
N TYR A 234 -15.87 -13.47 36.68
CA TYR A 234 -15.43 -12.66 37.83
C TYR A 234 -16.46 -12.59 38.94
N ARG A 235 -17.76 -12.48 38.61
CA ARG A 235 -18.84 -12.52 39.61
C ARG A 235 -18.94 -13.86 40.34
N GLU A 236 -18.55 -14.95 39.69
CA GLU A 236 -18.45 -16.30 40.27
C GLU A 236 -17.14 -16.54 41.06
N GLY A 237 -16.22 -15.56 41.11
CA GLY A 237 -14.91 -15.71 41.73
C GLY A 237 -13.89 -16.48 40.89
N ASN A 238 -14.22 -16.78 39.63
CA ASN A 238 -13.40 -17.52 38.66
C ASN A 238 -12.63 -16.60 37.71
N GLY A 239 -12.07 -15.51 38.23
CA GLY A 239 -11.22 -14.60 37.46
C GLY A 239 -9.95 -15.26 36.91
N LYS A 240 -9.12 -14.50 36.18
CA LYS A 240 -7.86 -15.05 35.65
C LYS A 240 -7.00 -15.58 36.79
N SER A 241 -6.47 -16.78 36.64
CA SER A 241 -5.59 -17.40 37.63
C SER A 241 -4.15 -17.48 37.12
N THR A 242 -3.18 -17.35 38.03
CA THR A 242 -1.74 -17.52 37.76
C THR A 242 -1.06 -18.18 38.97
N VAL A 243 0.16 -18.68 38.79
CA VAL A 243 0.98 -19.23 39.87
C VAL A 243 2.27 -18.42 39.97
N VAL A 244 2.54 -17.85 41.14
CA VAL A 244 3.76 -17.09 41.42
C VAL A 244 4.45 -17.74 42.61
N ASN A 245 5.72 -18.14 42.45
CA ASN A 245 6.51 -18.82 43.49
C ASN A 245 5.83 -20.07 44.10
N GLY A 246 5.01 -20.79 43.32
CA GLY A 246 4.28 -21.98 43.77
C GLY A 246 2.93 -21.71 44.44
N GLU A 247 2.57 -20.45 44.67
CA GLU A 247 1.26 -20.04 45.20
C GLU A 247 0.30 -19.64 44.07
N GLY A 248 -0.95 -20.09 44.16
CA GLY A 248 -2.00 -19.76 43.20
C GLY A 248 -2.70 -18.45 43.53
N PHE A 249 -2.82 -17.57 42.55
CA PHE A 249 -3.51 -16.28 42.66
C PHE A 249 -4.65 -16.21 41.65
N THR A 250 -5.80 -15.70 42.09
CA THR A 250 -6.97 -15.40 41.24
C THR A 250 -7.23 -13.90 41.23
N ALA A 251 -7.45 -13.33 40.05
CA ALA A 251 -7.78 -11.93 39.87
C ALA A 251 -9.23 -11.66 40.30
N ARG A 252 -9.42 -10.68 41.19
CA ARG A 252 -10.73 -10.20 41.65
C ARG A 252 -11.17 -8.94 40.92
N GLU A 253 -10.25 -8.29 40.21
CA GLU A 253 -10.49 -7.06 39.46
C GLU A 253 -10.13 -7.25 37.98
N ALA A 254 -10.91 -6.66 37.08
CA ALA A 254 -10.69 -6.71 35.65
C ALA A 254 -10.65 -5.30 35.05
N VAL A 255 -9.60 -5.04 34.27
CA VAL A 255 -9.45 -3.80 33.49
C VAL A 255 -9.69 -4.13 32.02
N PHE A 256 -10.79 -3.62 31.46
CA PHE A 256 -11.17 -3.82 30.07
C PHE A 256 -10.80 -2.59 29.22
N TYR A 257 -9.84 -2.76 28.32
CA TYR A 257 -9.43 -1.74 27.36
C TYR A 257 -10.30 -1.86 26.09
N ILE A 258 -11.31 -0.99 25.99
CA ILE A 258 -12.31 -0.97 24.91
C ILE A 258 -12.43 0.47 24.41
N ASN A 259 -11.90 0.75 23.21
CA ASN A 259 -11.90 2.10 22.65
C ASN A 259 -13.25 2.50 22.01
N SER A 260 -14.35 2.31 22.74
CA SER A 260 -15.70 2.69 22.33
C SER A 260 -16.64 2.83 23.53
N VAL A 261 -16.98 4.08 23.89
CA VAL A 261 -17.99 4.35 24.94
C VAL A 261 -19.36 3.76 24.58
N SER A 262 -19.67 3.66 23.29
CA SER A 262 -20.90 3.04 22.81
C SER A 262 -20.94 1.54 23.10
N GLU A 263 -19.83 0.82 22.95
CA GLU A 263 -19.74 -0.61 23.32
C GLU A 263 -19.76 -0.79 24.83
N ILE A 264 -19.01 0.03 25.59
CA ILE A 264 -19.03 0.00 27.06
C ILE A 264 -20.47 0.16 27.59
N LYS A 265 -21.24 1.10 27.02
CA LYS A 265 -22.66 1.29 27.34
C LYS A 265 -23.48 0.00 27.11
N LYS A 266 -23.26 -0.70 26.00
CA LYS A 266 -23.97 -1.97 25.70
C LYS A 266 -23.61 -3.06 26.71
N ILE A 267 -22.33 -3.17 27.07
CA ILE A 267 -21.83 -4.16 28.04
C ILE A 267 -22.43 -3.92 29.42
N ILE A 268 -22.43 -2.68 29.90
CA ILE A 268 -23.02 -2.31 31.20
C ILE A 268 -24.50 -2.69 31.23
N LYS A 269 -25.26 -2.31 30.20
CA LYS A 269 -26.69 -2.61 30.12
C LYS A 269 -26.98 -4.11 30.06
N LYS A 270 -26.26 -4.85 29.22
CA LYS A 270 -26.49 -6.28 29.00
C LYS A 270 -26.21 -7.11 30.25
N ASN A 271 -25.21 -6.72 31.02
CA ASN A 271 -24.76 -7.45 32.21
C ASN A 271 -25.32 -6.90 33.52
N GLY A 272 -26.13 -5.83 33.48
CA GLY A 272 -26.68 -5.19 34.67
C GLY A 272 -25.59 -4.72 35.65
N LEU A 273 -24.52 -4.14 35.13
CA LEU A 273 -23.42 -3.63 35.95
C LEU A 273 -23.86 -2.35 36.68
N THR A 274 -23.50 -2.19 37.95
CA THR A 274 -23.82 -0.99 38.73
C THR A 274 -22.66 0.00 38.83
N PRO A 275 -22.91 1.30 39.13
CA PRO A 275 -21.84 2.27 39.38
C PRO A 275 -20.94 1.92 40.56
N GLU A 276 -21.36 1.09 41.51
CA GLU A 276 -20.57 0.70 42.69
C GLU A 276 -19.48 -0.31 42.31
N GLU A 277 -19.78 -1.26 41.41
CA GLU A 277 -18.82 -2.25 40.93
C GLU A 277 -18.08 -1.82 39.64
N THR A 278 -18.48 -0.69 39.02
CA THR A 278 -17.96 -0.26 37.71
C THR A 278 -17.32 1.13 37.71
N ALA A 279 -16.11 1.24 37.13
CA ALA A 279 -15.45 2.49 36.78
C ALA A 279 -15.37 2.65 35.25
N ILE A 280 -15.63 3.86 34.75
CA ILE A 280 -15.50 4.18 33.31
C ILE A 280 -14.50 5.33 33.17
N ILE A 281 -13.40 5.08 32.48
CA ILE A 281 -12.31 6.05 32.30
C ILE A 281 -12.20 6.40 30.81
N CYS A 282 -12.68 7.59 30.46
CA CYS A 282 -12.68 8.07 29.07
C CYS A 282 -12.49 9.59 28.99
N SER A 283 -12.23 10.12 27.79
CA SER A 283 -12.08 11.57 27.60
C SER A 283 -13.40 12.31 27.84
N ALA A 284 -13.36 13.47 28.52
CA ALA A 284 -14.50 14.36 28.76
C ALA A 284 -14.92 15.17 27.51
N LYS A 285 -15.09 14.49 26.37
CA LYS A 285 -15.68 15.07 25.15
C LYS A 285 -17.20 15.13 25.30
N THR A 286 -17.83 16.16 24.74
CA THR A 286 -19.29 16.37 24.80
C THR A 286 -20.08 15.13 24.36
N ASP A 287 -19.64 14.44 23.32
CA ASP A 287 -20.28 13.21 22.84
C ASP A 287 -20.20 12.05 23.85
N ASN A 288 -19.04 11.86 24.51
CA ASN A 288 -18.88 10.85 25.55
C ASN A 288 -19.75 11.15 26.78
N LEU A 289 -19.80 12.42 27.21
CA LEU A 289 -20.65 12.85 28.32
C LEU A 289 -22.13 12.57 28.00
N ARG A 290 -22.60 12.96 26.80
CA ARG A 290 -23.96 12.64 26.34
C ARG A 290 -24.27 11.14 26.36
N LYS A 291 -23.31 10.29 25.95
CA LYS A 291 -23.46 8.82 25.98
C LYS A 291 -23.62 8.29 27.40
N LEU A 292 -22.86 8.81 28.37
CA LEU A 292 -22.98 8.43 29.78
C LEU A 292 -24.26 8.97 30.45
N ASP A 293 -24.70 10.18 30.08
CA ASP A 293 -25.98 10.72 30.53
C ASP A 293 -27.16 9.91 29.98
N ASN A 294 -27.09 9.50 28.71
CA ASN A 294 -28.06 8.57 28.11
C ASN A 294 -28.08 7.22 28.85
N LEU A 295 -26.90 6.65 29.14
CA LEU A 295 -26.78 5.43 29.94
C LEU A 295 -27.42 5.59 31.32
N SER A 296 -27.18 6.73 31.97
CA SER A 296 -27.73 7.01 33.30
C SER A 296 -29.25 7.11 33.30
N ARG A 297 -29.82 7.78 32.29
CA ARG A 297 -31.28 7.85 32.10
C ARG A 297 -31.90 6.49 31.80
N GLU A 298 -31.24 5.68 30.96
CA GLU A 298 -31.74 4.37 30.55
C GLU A 298 -31.67 3.31 31.66
N THR A 299 -30.73 3.44 32.61
CA THR A 299 -30.53 2.49 33.71
C THR A 299 -31.15 2.94 35.02
N GLY A 300 -31.49 4.23 35.16
CA GLY A 300 -31.88 4.83 36.43
C GLY A 300 -30.72 5.01 37.42
N MET A 301 -29.48 4.70 37.02
CA MET A 301 -28.28 4.75 37.86
C MET A 301 -27.32 5.83 37.36
N LYS A 302 -26.52 6.44 38.25
CA LYS A 302 -25.67 7.59 37.89
C LYS A 302 -24.29 7.17 37.42
N PHE A 303 -24.11 6.99 36.11
CA PHE A 303 -22.80 6.74 35.50
C PHE A 303 -22.10 8.05 35.15
N ARG A 304 -20.84 8.19 35.58
CA ARG A 304 -19.98 9.33 35.26
C ARG A 304 -18.59 8.85 34.87
N ILE A 305 -17.80 9.75 34.29
CA ILE A 305 -16.37 9.52 34.14
C ILE A 305 -15.76 9.38 35.53
N GLY A 306 -15.13 8.24 35.79
CA GLY A 306 -14.44 7.93 37.04
C GLY A 306 -12.98 8.42 37.01
N ASP A 307 -12.40 8.48 38.20
CA ASP A 307 -10.97 8.70 38.39
C ASP A 307 -10.21 7.36 38.41
N ILE A 308 -8.93 7.38 38.05
CA ILE A 308 -8.02 6.26 38.27
C ILE A 308 -7.69 6.24 39.78
N PRO A 309 -7.95 5.15 40.51
CA PRO A 309 -7.68 5.11 41.94
C PRO A 309 -6.18 5.28 42.24
N GLN A 310 -5.86 6.09 43.24
CA GLN A 310 -4.50 6.26 43.74
C GLN A 310 -4.06 5.06 44.59
N ARG A 311 -2.76 5.02 44.94
CA ARG A 311 -2.22 3.97 45.79
C ARG A 311 -2.96 3.93 47.14
N GLY A 312 -3.57 2.79 47.46
CA GLY A 312 -4.32 2.57 48.70
C GLY A 312 -5.80 2.95 48.64
N GLU A 313 -6.28 3.54 47.53
CA GLU A 313 -7.70 3.79 47.33
C GLU A 313 -8.45 2.49 46.93
N PRO A 314 -9.74 2.36 47.27
CA PRO A 314 -10.52 1.19 46.89
C PRO A 314 -10.70 1.12 45.37
N HIS A 315 -10.43 -0.06 44.81
CA HIS A 315 -10.64 -0.36 43.39
C HIS A 315 -12.00 -1.01 43.18
N LYS A 316 -12.62 -0.70 42.04
CA LYS A 316 -13.87 -1.35 41.62
C LYS A 316 -13.55 -2.63 40.85
N MET A 317 -14.44 -3.61 40.96
CA MET A 317 -14.29 -4.92 40.31
C MET A 317 -14.08 -4.80 38.79
N PHE A 318 -14.83 -3.92 38.13
CA PHE A 318 -14.74 -3.72 36.69
C PHE A 318 -14.34 -2.30 36.34
N THR A 319 -13.25 -2.16 35.58
CA THR A 319 -12.79 -0.87 35.08
C THR A 319 -12.77 -0.88 33.56
N PHE A 320 -13.58 -0.05 32.91
CA PHE A 320 -13.60 0.10 31.45
C PHE A 320 -12.80 1.34 31.04
N CYS A 321 -11.89 1.18 30.09
CA CYS A 321 -11.04 2.28 29.64
C CYS A 321 -11.00 2.43 28.12
N THR A 322 -11.03 3.67 27.65
CA THR A 322 -10.80 4.03 26.23
C THR A 322 -9.33 4.43 25.97
N SER A 323 -8.97 4.79 24.74
CA SER A 323 -7.59 5.17 24.37
C SER A 323 -6.98 6.30 25.21
N THR A 324 -7.80 7.11 25.90
CA THR A 324 -7.36 8.10 26.88
C THR A 324 -6.38 7.55 27.92
N VAL A 325 -6.49 6.27 28.31
CA VAL A 325 -5.59 5.65 29.31
C VAL A 325 -4.45 4.85 28.71
N TYR A 326 -4.42 4.66 27.38
CA TYR A 326 -3.35 3.87 26.74
C TYR A 326 -1.99 4.55 26.95
N ILE A 327 -2.01 5.88 27.12
CA ILE A 327 -0.86 6.73 27.31
C ILE A 327 -1.05 7.53 28.61
N GLY A 328 -0.11 7.36 29.57
CA GLY A 328 0.00 8.24 30.73
C GLY A 328 -0.97 8.01 31.91
N ALA A 329 -1.51 6.80 32.07
CA ALA A 329 -2.32 6.39 33.24
C ALA A 329 -1.63 5.27 34.01
N ASP A 330 -1.42 5.42 35.32
CA ASP A 330 -0.83 4.37 36.17
C ASP A 330 -1.91 3.76 37.07
N PHE A 331 -2.01 2.43 37.07
CA PHE A 331 -2.93 1.68 37.91
C PHE A 331 -2.20 1.08 39.11
N TYR A 332 -2.77 1.29 40.29
CA TYR A 332 -2.21 0.85 41.57
C TYR A 332 -3.03 -0.27 42.23
N SER A 333 -3.61 -1.17 41.43
CA SER A 333 -4.31 -2.33 41.97
C SER A 333 -3.33 -3.43 42.36
N THR A 334 -3.61 -4.11 43.48
CA THR A 334 -2.85 -5.28 43.95
C THR A 334 -3.32 -6.60 43.33
N ASN A 335 -4.39 -6.61 42.51
CA ASN A 335 -5.00 -7.86 42.06
C ASN A 335 -5.75 -7.78 40.71
N ALA A 336 -5.60 -6.68 39.96
CA ALA A 336 -6.24 -6.50 38.67
C ALA A 336 -5.52 -7.20 37.52
N TYR A 337 -6.31 -7.82 36.63
CA TYR A 337 -5.85 -8.37 35.35
C TYR A 337 -6.40 -7.57 34.15
N SER A 338 -5.60 -7.43 33.10
CA SER A 338 -5.92 -6.58 31.94
C SER A 338 -6.42 -7.39 30.73
N TYR A 339 -7.54 -6.95 30.15
CA TYR A 339 -8.14 -7.49 28.93
C TYR A 339 -8.24 -6.41 27.85
N ILE A 340 -7.75 -6.70 26.65
CA ILE A 340 -7.65 -5.75 25.55
C ILE A 340 -8.48 -6.25 24.37
N PHE A 341 -9.34 -5.39 23.82
CA PHE A 341 -10.22 -5.76 22.71
C PHE A 341 -9.92 -4.93 21.47
N ALA A 342 -9.37 -5.60 20.45
CA ALA A 342 -9.06 -5.00 19.16
C ALA A 342 -10.02 -5.52 18.08
N ASN A 343 -10.83 -4.64 17.52
CA ASN A 343 -11.70 -4.98 16.39
C ASN A 343 -11.43 -4.03 15.21
N PRO A 344 -10.65 -4.44 14.19
CA PRO A 344 -10.31 -3.60 13.03
C PRO A 344 -11.51 -3.28 12.13
N GLN A 345 -12.64 -3.96 12.31
CA GLN A 345 -13.87 -3.69 11.57
C GLN A 345 -14.62 -2.46 12.11
N VAL A 346 -14.35 -2.08 13.36
CA VAL A 346 -14.86 -0.86 13.99
C VAL A 346 -13.72 0.15 14.03
N SER A 347 -13.86 1.27 13.32
CA SER A 347 -12.76 2.23 13.09
C SER A 347 -12.09 2.73 14.38
N CYS A 348 -12.84 2.90 15.47
CA CYS A 348 -12.28 3.34 16.73
C CYS A 348 -11.66 2.22 17.57
N MET A 349 -11.88 0.93 17.25
CA MET A 349 -11.40 -0.21 18.04
C MET A 349 -10.18 -0.91 17.43
N ALA A 350 -9.60 -0.36 16.36
CA ALA A 350 -8.29 -0.78 15.89
C ALA A 350 -7.24 -0.29 16.90
N VAL A 351 -6.55 -1.22 17.57
CA VAL A 351 -5.44 -0.92 18.48
C VAL A 351 -4.13 -1.09 17.73
N ASP A 352 -3.19 -0.16 17.82
CA ASP A 352 -1.86 -0.33 17.25
C ASP A 352 -1.04 -1.24 18.16
N VAL A 353 -1.22 -2.55 18.00
CA VAL A 353 -0.63 -3.57 18.89
C VAL A 353 0.89 -3.56 18.95
N SER A 354 1.56 -2.94 17.98
CA SER A 354 3.02 -2.83 17.99
C SER A 354 3.55 -1.72 18.90
N VAL A 355 2.68 -0.80 19.34
CA VAL A 355 3.06 0.29 20.26
C VAL A 355 2.15 0.33 21.50
N ASP A 356 0.84 0.25 21.33
CA ASP A 356 -0.15 0.41 22.41
C ASP A 356 -0.08 -0.73 23.43
N LEU A 357 0.25 -1.95 23.01
CA LEU A 357 0.16 -3.13 23.88
C LEU A 357 1.18 -3.07 25.03
N GLN A 358 2.44 -2.81 24.73
CA GLN A 358 3.48 -2.65 25.75
C GLN A 358 3.14 -1.47 26.68
N GLN A 359 2.58 -0.40 26.12
CA GLN A 359 2.15 0.77 26.88
C GLN A 359 0.98 0.49 27.81
N ILE A 360 0.02 -0.34 27.41
CA ILE A 360 -1.13 -0.76 28.22
C ILE A 360 -0.68 -1.70 29.35
N VAL A 361 0.09 -2.73 29.01
CA VAL A 361 0.45 -3.79 29.96
C VAL A 361 1.41 -3.29 31.05
N GLY A 362 2.30 -2.35 30.70
CA GLY A 362 3.23 -1.73 31.65
C GLY A 362 2.62 -0.71 32.63
N ARG A 363 1.28 -0.55 32.68
CA ARG A 363 0.61 0.42 33.57
C ARG A 363 0.19 -0.12 34.93
N GLN A 364 0.18 -1.44 35.13
CA GLN A 364 0.01 -2.01 36.46
C GLN A 364 1.34 -1.89 37.22
N ARG A 365 1.42 -0.95 38.17
CA ARG A 365 2.69 -0.54 38.80
C ARG A 365 3.08 -1.29 40.05
N LEU A 366 2.10 -1.80 40.80
CA LEU A 366 2.34 -2.44 42.08
C LEU A 366 3.06 -3.77 41.91
N GLU A 367 4.14 -3.95 42.67
CA GLU A 367 4.91 -5.19 42.65
C GLU A 367 4.13 -6.35 43.25
N GLU A 368 3.25 -6.02 44.19
CA GLU A 368 2.35 -6.93 44.89
C GLU A 368 1.27 -7.51 43.97
N ASN A 369 1.06 -6.95 42.78
CA ASN A 369 0.11 -7.49 41.81
C ASN A 369 0.72 -8.67 41.05
N PRO A 370 0.25 -9.92 41.26
CA PRO A 370 0.80 -11.11 40.60
C PRO A 370 0.53 -11.12 39.08
N PHE A 371 -0.35 -10.25 38.60
CA PHE A 371 -0.70 -10.10 37.20
C PHE A 371 -0.01 -8.91 36.53
N ARG A 372 0.88 -8.19 37.24
CA ARG A 372 1.70 -7.13 36.63
C ARG A 372 2.42 -7.70 35.40
N ASN A 373 2.51 -6.91 34.34
CA ASN A 373 3.10 -7.31 33.06
C ASN A 373 2.37 -8.45 32.30
N SER A 374 1.12 -8.77 32.63
CA SER A 374 0.33 -9.79 31.93
C SER A 374 -1.01 -9.25 31.42
N ALA A 375 -1.45 -9.71 30.24
CA ALA A 375 -2.76 -9.38 29.69
C ALA A 375 -3.28 -10.41 28.68
N THR A 376 -4.59 -10.37 28.41
CA THR A 376 -5.21 -11.11 27.31
C THR A 376 -5.69 -10.14 26.23
N LEU A 377 -5.25 -10.34 24.98
CA LEU A 377 -5.65 -9.59 23.80
C LEU A 377 -6.64 -10.43 22.97
N TYR A 378 -7.88 -9.94 22.87
CA TYR A 378 -8.86 -10.42 21.91
C TYR A 378 -8.78 -9.62 20.62
N PHE A 379 -8.62 -10.30 19.49
CA PHE A 379 -8.59 -9.63 18.18
C PHE A 379 -9.42 -10.35 17.11
N ASN A 380 -9.80 -9.59 16.09
CA ASN A 380 -10.36 -10.11 14.84
C ASN A 380 -9.52 -9.65 13.65
N THR A 381 -9.63 -10.33 12.52
CA THR A 381 -8.98 -9.96 11.26
C THR A 381 -9.94 -9.22 10.33
N LYS A 382 -9.39 -8.49 9.38
CA LYS A 382 -10.13 -7.77 8.35
C LYS A 382 -9.44 -7.96 7.01
N GLU A 383 -10.18 -8.34 5.98
CA GLU A 383 -9.60 -8.42 4.63
C GLU A 383 -9.08 -7.05 4.19
N ALA A 384 -7.88 -7.03 3.57
CA ALA A 384 -7.28 -5.81 3.07
C ALA A 384 -8.20 -5.21 2.00
N LYS A 385 -8.53 -3.93 2.16
CA LYS A 385 -9.40 -3.19 1.25
C LYS A 385 -8.65 -2.54 0.11
N ALA A 386 -7.37 -2.25 0.32
CA ALA A 386 -6.51 -1.60 -0.65
C ALA A 386 -5.12 -2.23 -0.64
N THR A 387 -4.54 -2.33 -1.82
CA THR A 387 -3.14 -2.69 -2.04
C THR A 387 -2.21 -1.54 -1.65
N ARG A 388 -0.91 -1.83 -1.54
CA ARG A 388 0.10 -0.81 -1.29
C ARG A 388 0.12 0.26 -2.39
N ASP A 389 -0.03 -0.15 -3.65
CA ASP A 389 -0.01 0.76 -4.79
C ASP A 389 -1.24 1.69 -4.80
N GLU A 390 -2.41 1.17 -4.43
CA GLU A 390 -3.62 1.98 -4.25
C GLU A 390 -3.46 3.01 -3.13
N LEU A 391 -2.82 2.63 -2.00
CA LEU A 391 -2.49 3.57 -0.93
C LEU A 391 -1.55 4.68 -1.43
N GLU A 392 -0.44 4.32 -2.10
CA GLU A 392 0.53 5.30 -2.59
C GLU A 392 -0.10 6.25 -3.62
N ASN A 393 -0.95 5.73 -4.52
CA ASN A 393 -1.72 6.56 -5.45
C ASN A 393 -2.67 7.50 -4.72
N SER A 394 -3.42 7.02 -3.72
CA SER A 394 -4.33 7.85 -2.93
C SER A 394 -3.59 8.96 -2.15
N ILE A 395 -2.42 8.64 -1.59
CA ILE A 395 -1.58 9.63 -0.90
C ILE A 395 -1.02 10.65 -1.88
N ARG A 396 -0.59 10.24 -3.08
CA ARG A 396 -0.13 11.14 -4.14
C ARG A 396 -1.23 12.12 -4.54
N GLU A 397 -2.42 11.61 -4.86
CA GLU A 397 -3.58 12.43 -5.23
C GLU A 397 -3.97 13.41 -4.12
N LYS A 398 -3.97 12.95 -2.86
CA LYS A 398 -4.27 13.80 -1.70
C LYS A 398 -3.20 14.87 -1.48
N ASN A 399 -1.93 14.56 -1.69
CA ASN A 399 -0.83 15.53 -1.64
C ASN A 399 -0.95 16.59 -2.74
N GLU A 400 -1.20 16.19 -3.99
CA GLU A 400 -1.44 17.12 -5.11
C GLU A 400 -2.68 18.00 -4.86
N GLY A 401 -3.76 17.42 -4.34
CA GLY A 401 -4.95 18.16 -3.92
C GLY A 401 -4.66 19.15 -2.78
N THR A 402 -3.79 18.78 -1.84
CA THR A 402 -3.39 19.65 -0.72
C THR A 402 -2.56 20.83 -1.21
N LEU A 403 -1.59 20.61 -2.10
CA LEU A 403 -0.76 21.68 -2.66
C LEU A 403 -1.62 22.68 -3.45
N ARG A 404 -2.51 22.17 -4.33
CA ARG A 404 -3.48 23.01 -5.04
C ARG A 404 -4.37 23.83 -4.11
N GLN A 405 -4.83 23.24 -3.00
CA GLN A 405 -5.66 23.95 -2.02
C GLN A 405 -4.89 25.12 -1.37
N ILE A 406 -3.60 24.91 -1.03
CA ILE A 406 -2.74 25.93 -0.44
C ILE A 406 -2.43 27.04 -1.46
N GLU A 407 -2.08 26.68 -2.69
CA GLU A 407 -1.83 27.62 -3.79
C GLU A 407 -3.07 28.47 -4.08
N ASN A 408 -4.24 27.85 -4.17
CA ASN A 408 -5.51 28.54 -4.37
C ASN A 408 -5.80 29.53 -3.24
N TYR A 409 -5.58 29.15 -1.99
CA TYR A 409 -5.76 30.05 -0.83
C TYR A 409 -4.81 31.26 -0.90
N ASN A 410 -3.56 31.04 -1.30
CA ASN A 410 -2.58 32.10 -1.40
C ASN A 410 -2.85 33.06 -2.58
N ALA A 411 -3.42 32.55 -3.67
CA ALA A 411 -3.68 33.31 -4.89
C ALA A 411 -4.97 34.17 -4.85
N VAL A 412 -5.97 33.80 -4.04
CA VAL A 412 -7.25 34.53 -4.03
C VAL A 412 -7.21 35.82 -3.17
N PRO A 413 -7.90 36.89 -3.60
CA PRO A 413 -8.06 38.09 -2.78
C PRO A 413 -9.06 37.89 -1.62
N ASN A 414 -10.12 37.10 -1.81
CA ASN A 414 -11.15 36.84 -0.80
C ASN A 414 -10.79 35.62 0.06
N LYS A 415 -9.81 35.80 0.97
CA LYS A 415 -9.29 34.72 1.81
C LYS A 415 -10.26 34.27 2.91
N ASP A 416 -11.12 35.16 3.40
CA ASP A 416 -11.99 34.89 4.55
C ASP A 416 -13.10 33.86 4.25
N GLU A 417 -13.70 33.93 3.06
CA GLU A 417 -14.74 32.98 2.65
C GLU A 417 -14.17 31.58 2.43
N GLN A 418 -13.01 31.47 1.76
CA GLN A 418 -12.31 30.19 1.62
C GLN A 418 -11.90 29.62 2.96
N LEU A 419 -11.43 30.46 3.88
CA LEU A 419 -11.04 30.03 5.22
C LEU A 419 -12.22 29.39 5.96
N ARG A 420 -13.40 30.02 5.93
CA ARG A 420 -14.62 29.48 6.57
C ARG A 420 -14.99 28.11 6.00
N LEU A 421 -14.92 27.94 4.68
CA LEU A 421 -15.20 26.64 4.04
C LEU A 421 -14.19 25.58 4.47
N MET A 422 -12.91 25.92 4.58
CA MET A 422 -11.88 25.00 5.06
C MET A 422 -12.09 24.63 6.54
N GLU A 423 -12.38 25.62 7.41
CA GLU A 423 -12.68 25.39 8.82
C GLU A 423 -13.90 24.49 9.00
N ASP A 424 -14.96 24.71 8.22
CA ASP A 424 -16.18 23.89 8.24
C ASP A 424 -15.92 22.46 7.75
N ASN A 425 -15.12 22.29 6.69
CA ASN A 425 -14.72 20.97 6.19
C ASN A 425 -13.87 20.22 7.23
N ILE A 426 -12.89 20.87 7.86
CA ILE A 426 -12.07 20.26 8.91
C ILE A 426 -12.94 19.90 10.12
N ARG A 427 -13.89 20.75 10.50
CA ARG A 427 -14.80 20.50 11.63
C ARG A 427 -15.73 19.30 11.37
N THR A 428 -16.20 19.12 10.14
CA THR A 428 -17.20 18.09 9.79
C THR A 428 -16.56 16.77 9.37
N GLU A 429 -15.53 16.82 8.54
CA GLU A 429 -14.91 15.64 7.93
C GLU A 429 -13.49 15.36 8.45
N GLY A 430 -12.89 16.26 9.23
CA GLY A 430 -11.49 16.18 9.65
C GLY A 430 -10.54 16.43 8.48
N HIS A 431 -9.36 15.81 8.53
CA HIS A 431 -8.33 15.94 7.50
C HIS A 431 -8.41 14.84 6.43
N LYS A 432 -9.62 14.37 6.09
CA LYS A 432 -9.80 13.28 5.12
C LYS A 432 -9.39 13.66 3.70
N LYS A 433 -9.68 14.90 3.27
CA LYS A 433 -9.45 15.38 1.90
C LYS A 433 -8.08 16.02 1.68
N HIS A 434 -7.48 16.62 2.71
CA HIS A 434 -6.24 17.39 2.59
C HIS A 434 -5.32 17.21 3.80
N TYR A 435 -4.01 17.22 3.55
CA TYR A 435 -2.94 17.20 4.56
C TYR A 435 -2.51 18.60 4.98
N CYS A 436 -3.47 19.50 5.23
CA CYS A 436 -3.19 20.87 5.66
C CYS A 436 -3.86 21.20 6.99
N CYS A 437 -3.26 22.14 7.73
CA CYS A 437 -3.85 22.77 8.90
C CYS A 437 -3.87 24.29 8.74
N ILE A 438 -4.73 24.93 9.52
CA ILE A 438 -4.89 26.38 9.58
C ILE A 438 -4.15 26.85 10.83
N VAL A 439 -3.19 27.76 10.67
CA VAL A 439 -2.36 28.32 11.73
C VAL A 439 -2.46 29.84 11.77
N ARG A 440 -2.23 30.44 12.93
CA ARG A 440 -2.24 31.89 13.12
C ARG A 440 -0.90 32.38 13.65
N ASP A 441 -0.33 33.38 12.99
CA ASP A 441 0.93 33.98 13.44
C ASP A 441 0.73 34.94 14.64
N ALA A 442 1.79 35.67 15.01
CA ALA A 442 1.75 36.60 16.15
C ALA A 442 0.88 37.84 15.87
N ASP A 443 0.77 38.24 14.61
CA ASP A 443 -0.02 39.39 14.15
C ASP A 443 -1.47 38.99 13.81
N ASN A 444 -1.84 37.75 14.13
CA ASN A 444 -3.16 37.15 13.88
C ASN A 444 -3.48 36.96 12.39
N HIS A 445 -2.48 36.98 11.51
CA HIS A 445 -2.66 36.57 10.12
C HIS A 445 -2.79 35.06 10.03
N VAL A 446 -3.70 34.63 9.17
CA VAL A 446 -4.02 33.22 8.97
C VAL A 446 -3.19 32.66 7.83
N HIS A 447 -2.57 31.50 8.07
CA HIS A 447 -1.81 30.76 7.08
C HIS A 447 -2.36 29.33 6.97
N VAL A 448 -2.43 28.81 5.75
CA VAL A 448 -2.75 27.40 5.49
C VAL A 448 -1.46 26.69 5.13
N VAL A 449 -1.08 25.71 5.93
CA VAL A 449 0.22 25.03 5.83
C VAL A 449 0.04 23.52 5.70
N LYS A 450 0.93 22.88 4.95
CA LYS A 450 0.98 21.42 4.86
C LYS A 450 1.46 20.85 6.20
N ASN A 451 0.81 19.80 6.68
CA ASN A 451 1.21 19.05 7.86
C ASN A 451 1.52 17.59 7.49
N GLU A 452 2.81 17.27 7.37
CA GLU A 452 3.33 15.95 7.01
C GLU A 452 2.96 14.84 8.01
N ILE A 453 2.70 15.19 9.28
CA ILE A 453 2.33 14.23 10.32
C ILE A 453 0.94 13.62 10.02
N LEU A 454 0.05 14.35 9.33
CA LEU A 454 -1.23 13.82 8.87
C LEU A 454 -1.05 12.71 7.82
N GLU A 455 -0.08 12.85 6.91
CA GLU A 455 0.24 11.81 5.93
C GLU A 455 0.75 10.55 6.63
N ILE A 456 1.66 10.72 7.59
CA ILE A 456 2.21 9.61 8.39
C ILE A 456 1.09 8.91 9.16
N ALA A 457 0.18 9.66 9.78
CA ALA A 457 -0.96 9.10 10.50
C ALA A 457 -1.89 8.28 9.59
N ASP A 458 -2.14 8.75 8.35
CA ASP A 458 -2.93 8.00 7.37
C ASP A 458 -2.21 6.71 6.93
N ARG A 459 -0.92 6.78 6.62
CA ARG A 459 -0.09 5.60 6.30
C ARG A 459 -0.12 4.59 7.43
N ARG A 460 0.02 5.06 8.67
CA ARG A 460 0.01 4.20 9.85
C ARG A 460 -1.35 3.55 10.06
N ALA A 461 -2.42 4.31 9.94
CA ALA A 461 -3.79 3.79 10.06
C ALA A 461 -4.05 2.68 9.04
N TRP A 462 -3.58 2.86 7.80
CA TRP A 462 -3.62 1.83 6.77
C TRP A 462 -2.76 0.62 7.13
N GLU A 463 -1.51 0.81 7.58
CA GLU A 463 -0.66 -0.32 7.98
C GLU A 463 -1.28 -1.16 9.10
N VAL A 464 -1.83 -0.50 10.12
CA VAL A 464 -2.49 -1.19 11.23
C VAL A 464 -3.68 -2.00 10.70
N SER A 465 -4.58 -1.35 9.95
CA SER A 465 -5.81 -1.99 9.44
C SER A 465 -5.55 -3.09 8.40
N ASP A 466 -4.71 -2.82 7.40
CA ASP A 466 -4.62 -3.58 6.16
C ASP A 466 -3.31 -4.37 6.03
N ARG A 467 -2.31 -4.10 6.88
CA ARG A 467 -1.08 -4.91 6.99
C ARG A 467 -1.04 -5.76 8.26
N ILE A 468 -1.35 -5.20 9.43
CA ILE A 468 -1.24 -5.92 10.72
C ILE A 468 -2.47 -6.81 10.94
N TYR A 469 -3.69 -6.25 10.84
CA TYR A 469 -4.92 -6.99 11.08
C TYR A 469 -5.42 -7.82 9.88
N ASN A 470 -4.66 -7.88 8.79
CA ASN A 470 -5.10 -8.60 7.59
C ASN A 470 -5.13 -10.11 7.74
N ASN A 471 -4.22 -10.66 8.54
CA ASN A 471 -4.13 -12.07 8.83
C ASN A 471 -3.37 -12.31 10.14
N ASP A 472 -3.52 -13.52 10.65
CA ASP A 472 -2.96 -13.93 11.93
C ASP A 472 -1.43 -13.84 11.95
N PHE A 473 -0.76 -14.20 10.86
CA PHE A 473 0.70 -14.18 10.78
C PHE A 473 1.25 -12.76 10.92
N SER A 474 0.69 -11.79 10.20
CA SER A 474 1.06 -10.38 10.31
C SER A 474 0.84 -9.83 11.72
N MET A 475 -0.30 -10.17 12.33
CA MET A 475 -0.64 -9.81 13.70
C MET A 475 0.39 -10.36 14.71
N TYR A 476 0.66 -11.67 14.65
CA TYR A 476 1.64 -12.31 15.53
C TYR A 476 3.06 -11.78 15.31
N ARG A 477 3.43 -11.45 14.07
CA ARG A 477 4.73 -10.83 13.77
C ARG A 477 4.85 -9.44 14.37
N ALA A 478 3.80 -8.62 14.30
CA ALA A 478 3.77 -7.29 14.90
C ALA A 478 3.90 -7.36 16.44
N LEU A 479 3.26 -8.35 17.07
CA LEU A 479 3.31 -8.55 18.52
C LEU A 479 4.67 -9.03 19.04
N LYS A 480 5.32 -9.96 18.31
CA LYS A 480 6.63 -10.52 18.71
C LYS A 480 7.75 -9.50 18.83
N ALA A 481 7.58 -8.29 18.32
CA ALA A 481 8.56 -7.22 18.41
C ALA A 481 8.69 -6.60 19.82
N GLY A 482 7.69 -6.78 20.70
CA GLY A 482 7.69 -6.13 22.03
C GLY A 482 7.00 -6.90 23.16
N VAL A 483 6.41 -8.07 22.90
CA VAL A 483 5.77 -8.91 23.93
C VAL A 483 6.03 -10.41 23.71
N ASN A 484 5.98 -11.18 24.80
CA ASN A 484 5.96 -12.63 24.79
C ASN A 484 4.53 -13.09 24.48
N VAL A 485 4.35 -13.71 23.32
CA VAL A 485 3.02 -14.11 22.83
C VAL A 485 2.73 -15.57 23.13
N THR A 486 1.64 -15.82 23.85
CA THR A 486 1.03 -17.15 23.98
C THR A 486 -0.28 -17.17 23.21
N LYS A 487 -0.48 -18.11 22.29
CA LYS A 487 -1.75 -18.21 21.56
C LYS A 487 -2.78 -18.94 22.42
N ALA A 488 -4.04 -18.48 22.41
CA ALA A 488 -5.16 -19.17 23.04
C ALA A 488 -6.44 -19.15 22.17
N THR A 489 -7.45 -19.94 22.56
CA THR A 489 -8.77 -20.01 21.92
C THR A 489 -9.83 -19.37 22.83
N ASP A 490 -10.86 -18.80 22.22
CA ASP A 490 -12.06 -18.27 22.90
C ASP A 490 -13.05 -19.37 23.32
N SER A 491 -12.80 -20.63 22.94
CA SER A 491 -13.64 -21.76 23.30
C SER A 491 -13.26 -22.37 24.65
N ASN A 492 -14.26 -22.61 25.50
CA ASN A 492 -14.12 -23.41 26.72
C ASN A 492 -14.27 -24.92 26.44
N ASN A 493 -14.54 -25.35 25.19
CA ASN A 493 -14.67 -26.76 24.83
C ASN A 493 -13.29 -27.46 24.89
N PRO A 494 -13.11 -28.50 25.75
CA PRO A 494 -11.84 -29.21 25.88
C PRO A 494 -11.32 -29.83 24.58
N GLU A 495 -12.22 -30.26 23.69
CA GLU A 495 -11.83 -30.83 22.39
C GLU A 495 -11.28 -29.76 21.45
N ILE A 496 -11.92 -28.59 21.40
CA ILE A 496 -11.44 -27.44 20.62
C ILE A 496 -10.07 -26.97 21.15
N GLN A 497 -9.88 -26.96 22.47
CA GLN A 497 -8.58 -26.63 23.08
C GLN A 497 -7.49 -27.65 22.72
N ARG A 498 -7.82 -28.94 22.66
CA ARG A 498 -6.90 -29.99 22.19
C ARG A 498 -6.54 -29.81 20.71
N ILE A 499 -7.53 -29.57 19.85
CA ILE A 499 -7.31 -29.32 18.41
C ILE A 499 -6.45 -28.07 18.23
N PHE A 500 -6.75 -26.99 18.95
CA PHE A 500 -5.98 -25.75 18.94
C PHE A 500 -4.51 -25.97 19.30
N THR A 501 -4.26 -26.73 20.37
CA THR A 501 -2.89 -27.04 20.82
C THR A 501 -2.14 -27.82 19.73
N LYS A 502 -2.77 -28.87 19.19
CA LYS A 502 -2.19 -29.67 18.11
C LYS A 502 -1.94 -28.86 16.84
N TRP A 503 -2.89 -28.00 16.45
CA TRP A 503 -2.78 -27.11 15.28
C TRP A 503 -1.64 -26.10 15.43
N ASN A 504 -1.43 -25.55 16.63
CA ASN A 504 -0.39 -24.54 16.84
C ASN A 504 1.00 -25.11 17.09
N MET A 505 1.11 -26.35 17.58
CA MET A 505 2.40 -27.04 17.72
C MET A 505 2.95 -27.54 16.38
N ASP A 506 2.09 -27.80 15.39
CA ASP A 506 2.51 -28.31 14.10
C ASP A 506 2.77 -27.17 13.09
N ASN A 507 4.01 -27.05 12.62
CA ASN A 507 4.40 -26.06 11.61
C ASN A 507 4.37 -26.62 10.18
N ARG A 508 4.03 -27.90 9.99
CA ARG A 508 3.99 -28.53 8.67
C ARG A 508 2.63 -28.42 8.00
N PHE A 509 2.62 -27.88 6.79
CA PHE A 509 1.40 -27.72 5.99
C PHE A 509 0.69 -29.06 5.74
N ASP A 510 1.42 -30.11 5.39
CA ASP A 510 0.83 -31.41 5.04
C ASP A 510 0.07 -32.05 6.21
N ARG A 511 0.59 -31.94 7.43
CA ARG A 511 -0.07 -32.46 8.64
C ARG A 511 -1.31 -31.65 9.01
N LYS A 512 -1.25 -30.32 8.85
CA LYS A 512 -2.40 -29.43 9.01
C LYS A 512 -3.47 -29.70 7.97
N ALA A 513 -3.09 -29.90 6.71
CA ALA A 513 -4.00 -30.25 5.64
C ALA A 513 -4.71 -31.60 5.89
N ARG A 514 -3.98 -32.63 6.35
CA ARG A 514 -4.58 -33.92 6.76
C ARG A 514 -5.55 -33.74 7.92
N MET A 515 -5.13 -33.05 8.97
CA MET A 515 -5.99 -32.76 10.12
C MET A 515 -7.24 -31.97 9.72
N TYR A 516 -7.13 -31.03 8.78
CA TYR A 516 -8.29 -30.33 8.22
C TYR A 516 -9.24 -31.29 7.51
N CYS A 517 -8.73 -32.15 6.62
CA CYS A 517 -9.56 -33.13 5.90
C CYS A 517 -10.24 -34.10 6.88
N ASP A 518 -9.50 -34.59 7.89
CA ASP A 518 -10.03 -35.50 8.90
C ASP A 518 -11.14 -34.84 9.74
N LEU A 519 -10.96 -33.58 10.13
CA LEU A 519 -11.99 -32.80 10.83
C LEU A 519 -13.20 -32.53 9.94
N HIS A 520 -12.98 -32.20 8.67
CA HIS A 520 -14.06 -31.92 7.72
C HIS A 520 -14.95 -33.15 7.47
N GLU A 521 -14.34 -34.34 7.37
CA GLU A 521 -15.05 -35.59 7.08
C GLU A 521 -15.70 -36.20 8.33
N ASN A 522 -15.04 -36.15 9.48
CA ASN A 522 -15.48 -36.88 10.67
C ASN A 522 -16.15 -35.99 11.73
N ALA A 523 -15.86 -34.69 11.76
CA ALA A 523 -16.35 -33.78 12.79
C ALA A 523 -16.62 -32.34 12.29
N PRO A 524 -17.49 -32.15 11.26
CA PRO A 524 -17.71 -30.84 10.64
C PRO A 524 -18.22 -29.77 11.61
N LEU A 525 -19.04 -30.15 12.60
CA LEU A 525 -19.53 -29.22 13.63
C LEU A 525 -18.40 -28.68 14.53
N LEU A 526 -17.43 -29.53 14.90
CA LEU A 526 -16.24 -29.07 15.64
C LEU A 526 -15.34 -28.19 14.76
N LEU A 527 -15.24 -28.49 13.47
CA LEU A 527 -14.48 -27.68 12.51
C LEU A 527 -15.05 -26.27 12.36
N GLU A 528 -16.38 -26.11 12.38
CA GLU A 528 -17.04 -24.79 12.32
C GLU A 528 -16.68 -23.90 13.52
N GLU A 529 -16.48 -24.50 14.70
CA GLU A 529 -16.03 -23.79 15.90
C GLU A 529 -14.52 -23.45 15.90
N CYS A 530 -13.72 -24.09 15.04
CA CYS A 530 -12.26 -23.91 14.96
C CYS A 530 -11.85 -22.61 14.23
N ASN A 531 -12.18 -21.45 14.80
CA ASN A 531 -11.89 -20.13 14.21
C ASN A 531 -10.41 -19.80 13.97
N PHE A 532 -9.50 -20.59 14.55
CA PHE A 532 -8.04 -20.46 14.40
C PHE A 532 -7.48 -21.16 13.15
N ILE A 533 -8.29 -21.98 12.46
CA ILE A 533 -7.87 -22.67 11.23
C ILE A 533 -7.95 -21.70 10.05
N GLU A 534 -6.88 -21.63 9.25
CA GLU A 534 -6.78 -20.71 8.13
C GLU A 534 -7.76 -21.07 7.00
N ARG A 535 -8.43 -20.05 6.43
CA ARG A 535 -9.44 -20.21 5.35
C ARG A 535 -8.91 -20.95 4.11
N LYS A 536 -7.62 -20.83 3.81
CA LYS A 536 -6.99 -21.47 2.65
C LYS A 536 -7.21 -22.99 2.60
N TYR A 537 -7.24 -23.68 3.75
CA TYR A 537 -7.45 -25.12 3.78
C TYR A 537 -8.87 -25.48 3.33
N LYS A 538 -9.86 -24.67 3.74
CA LYS A 538 -11.23 -24.76 3.23
C LYS A 538 -11.27 -24.49 1.73
N ASP A 539 -10.68 -23.40 1.27
CA ASP A 539 -10.71 -23.03 -0.15
C ASP A 539 -10.06 -24.11 -1.03
N TYR A 540 -8.98 -24.73 -0.57
CA TYR A 540 -8.33 -25.85 -1.26
C TYR A 540 -9.20 -27.11 -1.25
N TYR A 541 -9.81 -27.45 -0.12
CA TYR A 541 -10.67 -28.62 -0.02
C TYR A 541 -11.96 -28.47 -0.83
N ASP A 542 -12.63 -27.32 -0.76
CA ASP A 542 -13.81 -27.01 -1.55
C ASP A 542 -13.50 -27.05 -3.07
N ALA A 543 -12.24 -26.83 -3.46
CA ALA A 543 -11.82 -26.83 -4.86
C ALA A 543 -11.33 -28.19 -5.39
N LEU A 544 -10.67 -29.00 -4.55
CA LEU A 544 -9.92 -30.18 -4.96
C LEU A 544 -10.34 -31.48 -4.25
N GLY A 545 -11.06 -31.39 -3.13
CA GLY A 545 -11.34 -32.51 -2.23
C GLY A 545 -10.07 -33.15 -1.64
N ARG A 546 -10.24 -34.20 -0.83
CA ARG A 546 -9.10 -34.96 -0.28
C ARG A 546 -8.21 -35.56 -1.37
N GLU A 547 -8.81 -36.10 -2.43
CA GLU A 547 -8.08 -36.71 -3.56
C GLU A 547 -7.12 -35.71 -4.24
N GLY A 548 -7.53 -34.45 -4.36
CA GLY A 548 -6.67 -33.42 -4.92
C GLY A 548 -5.53 -32.99 -3.99
N PHE A 549 -5.70 -33.06 -2.67
CA PHE A 549 -4.58 -32.95 -1.72
C PHE A 549 -3.62 -34.14 -1.86
N GLU A 550 -4.13 -35.35 -2.00
CA GLU A 550 -3.31 -36.58 -2.11
C GLU A 550 -2.49 -36.62 -3.40
N SER A 551 -3.13 -36.34 -4.53
CA SER A 551 -2.46 -36.23 -5.84
C SER A 551 -1.43 -35.09 -5.91
N SER A 552 -1.62 -34.04 -5.09
CA SER A 552 -0.64 -32.98 -4.91
C SER A 552 0.45 -33.31 -3.86
N TYR A 553 0.51 -34.55 -3.37
CA TYR A 553 1.42 -35.00 -2.31
C TYR A 553 1.36 -34.15 -1.04
N TRP A 554 0.18 -33.58 -0.75
CA TRP A 554 -0.06 -32.67 0.37
C TRP A 554 0.84 -31.43 0.37
N ARG A 555 1.35 -31.01 -0.81
CA ARG A 555 2.21 -29.85 -0.97
C ARG A 555 1.43 -28.61 -1.37
N GLU A 556 1.60 -27.53 -0.60
CA GLU A 556 0.88 -26.27 -0.83
C GLU A 556 1.18 -25.66 -2.21
N ASP A 557 2.42 -25.76 -2.69
CA ASP A 557 2.80 -25.21 -3.99
C ASP A 557 2.20 -26.00 -5.17
N TYR A 558 2.07 -27.33 -5.03
CA TYR A 558 1.44 -28.16 -6.06
C TYR A 558 -0.08 -27.95 -6.08
N ILE A 559 -0.70 -27.81 -4.92
CA ILE A 559 -2.11 -27.42 -4.79
C ILE A 559 -2.34 -26.06 -5.44
N LYS A 560 -1.49 -25.06 -5.16
CA LYS A 560 -1.57 -23.74 -5.80
C LYS A 560 -1.40 -23.83 -7.32
N GLN A 561 -0.52 -24.69 -7.81
CA GLN A 561 -0.32 -24.92 -9.24
C GLN A 561 -1.54 -25.58 -9.88
N ALA A 562 -2.15 -26.57 -9.23
CA ALA A 562 -3.37 -27.24 -9.69
C ALA A 562 -4.58 -26.28 -9.71
N LEU A 563 -4.60 -25.29 -8.82
CA LEU A 563 -5.62 -24.25 -8.75
C LEU A 563 -5.35 -23.06 -9.68
N ALA A 564 -4.15 -22.95 -10.26
CA ALA A 564 -3.81 -21.84 -11.14
C ALA A 564 -4.57 -21.97 -12.48
N PRO A 565 -5.15 -20.87 -13.00
CA PRO A 565 -5.78 -20.90 -14.32
C PRO A 565 -4.74 -21.28 -15.38
N VAL A 566 -5.12 -22.14 -16.32
CA VAL A 566 -4.27 -22.47 -17.47
C VAL A 566 -3.96 -21.17 -18.21
N PRO A 567 -2.68 -20.84 -18.44
CA PRO A 567 -2.30 -19.64 -19.17
C PRO A 567 -3.05 -19.57 -20.50
N MET A 568 -3.68 -18.43 -20.80
CA MET A 568 -4.52 -18.22 -21.99
C MET A 568 -3.82 -18.56 -23.32
N LYS A 569 -2.47 -18.58 -23.34
CA LYS A 569 -1.63 -18.96 -24.48
C LYS A 569 -1.51 -20.47 -24.73
N LEU A 570 -2.00 -21.31 -23.83
CA LEU A 570 -2.03 -22.77 -23.95
C LEU A 570 -3.44 -23.29 -24.28
N LEU A 571 -4.41 -22.37 -24.40
CA LEU A 571 -5.80 -22.71 -24.68
C LEU A 571 -6.04 -22.75 -26.20
N PRO A 572 -6.93 -23.63 -26.70
CA PRO A 572 -7.34 -23.67 -28.10
C PRO A 572 -8.25 -22.46 -28.43
N ARG A 573 -7.62 -21.29 -28.65
CA ARG A 573 -8.34 -20.00 -28.71
C ARG A 573 -9.40 -19.91 -29.80
N ASN A 574 -9.12 -20.45 -30.99
CA ASN A 574 -10.05 -20.45 -32.11
C ASN A 574 -11.33 -21.23 -31.79
N GLU A 575 -11.20 -22.42 -31.17
CA GLU A 575 -12.34 -23.25 -30.80
C GLU A 575 -13.20 -22.62 -29.70
N ILE A 576 -12.55 -22.03 -28.69
CA ILE A 576 -13.23 -21.33 -27.60
C ILE A 576 -13.98 -20.11 -28.15
N ALA A 577 -13.33 -19.28 -28.98
CA ALA A 577 -13.94 -18.11 -29.59
C ALA A 577 -15.14 -18.48 -30.47
N GLY A 578 -15.02 -19.51 -31.31
CA GLY A 578 -16.12 -20.00 -32.14
C GLY A 578 -17.33 -20.46 -31.31
N ARG A 579 -17.11 -21.20 -30.22
CA ARG A 579 -18.18 -21.60 -29.31
C ARG A 579 -18.81 -20.40 -28.59
N LEU A 580 -18.01 -19.41 -28.18
CA LEU A 580 -18.51 -18.18 -27.56
C LEU A 580 -19.38 -17.35 -28.51
N MET A 581 -18.98 -17.17 -29.77
CA MET A 581 -19.76 -16.42 -30.78
C MET A 581 -21.12 -17.07 -31.10
N ASN A 582 -21.22 -18.39 -30.96
CA ASN A 582 -22.47 -19.11 -31.12
C ASN A 582 -23.48 -18.80 -30.01
N VAL A 583 -23.00 -18.62 -28.78
CA VAL A 583 -23.82 -18.42 -27.58
C VAL A 583 -24.06 -16.93 -27.30
N LEU A 584 -23.03 -16.10 -27.39
CA LEU A 584 -23.06 -14.69 -27.01
C LEU A 584 -23.22 -13.81 -28.25
N LYS A 585 -24.41 -13.24 -28.46
CA LYS A 585 -24.71 -12.41 -29.63
C LYS A 585 -24.31 -10.93 -29.42
N VAL A 586 -23.91 -10.27 -30.50
CA VAL A 586 -23.62 -8.82 -30.52
C VAL A 586 -24.85 -8.05 -30.04
N GLY A 587 -24.63 -7.07 -29.16
CA GLY A 587 -25.67 -6.30 -28.49
C GLY A 587 -26.28 -6.99 -27.25
N GLY A 588 -26.03 -8.28 -27.04
CA GLY A 588 -26.48 -9.04 -25.88
C GLY A 588 -25.76 -8.66 -24.59
N GLU A 589 -26.44 -8.86 -23.46
CA GLU A 589 -25.90 -8.64 -22.12
C GLU A 589 -25.84 -9.95 -21.34
N SER A 590 -24.77 -10.16 -20.58
CA SER A 590 -24.60 -11.35 -19.74
C SER A 590 -23.92 -10.98 -18.44
N THR A 591 -24.42 -11.53 -17.34
CA THR A 591 -23.85 -11.32 -16.00
C THR A 591 -22.52 -12.05 -15.86
N ARG A 592 -21.66 -11.59 -14.94
CA ARG A 592 -20.40 -12.30 -14.61
C ARG A 592 -20.61 -13.80 -14.30
N PRO A 593 -21.62 -14.22 -13.51
CA PRO A 593 -21.90 -15.64 -13.29
C PRO A 593 -22.25 -16.40 -14.57
N GLU A 594 -23.11 -15.86 -15.43
CA GLU A 594 -23.50 -16.52 -16.69
C GLU A 594 -22.30 -16.73 -17.61
N VAL A 595 -21.47 -15.69 -17.80
CA VAL A 595 -20.24 -15.80 -18.60
C VAL A 595 -19.32 -16.88 -18.05
N LYS A 596 -19.20 -16.96 -16.71
CA LYS A 596 -18.37 -17.97 -16.05
C LYS A 596 -18.89 -19.39 -16.25
N GLU A 597 -20.21 -19.59 -16.25
CA GLU A 597 -20.81 -20.90 -16.52
C GLU A 597 -20.66 -21.31 -17.99
N ILE A 598 -20.84 -20.37 -18.93
CA ILE A 598 -20.61 -20.62 -20.37
C ILE A 598 -19.16 -21.07 -20.61
N LEU A 599 -18.18 -20.33 -20.07
CA LEU A 599 -16.77 -20.68 -20.21
C LEU A 599 -16.44 -22.03 -19.55
N ARG A 600 -17.05 -22.35 -18.40
CA ARG A 600 -16.88 -23.66 -17.75
C ARG A 600 -17.39 -24.79 -18.63
N GLY A 601 -18.56 -24.64 -19.23
CA GLY A 601 -19.11 -25.63 -20.17
C GLY A 601 -18.17 -25.85 -21.35
N ILE A 602 -17.65 -24.77 -21.95
CA ILE A 602 -16.68 -24.85 -23.05
C ILE A 602 -15.40 -25.56 -22.62
N TYR A 603 -14.84 -25.24 -21.44
CA TYR A 603 -13.61 -25.88 -20.96
C TYR A 603 -13.80 -27.37 -20.70
N HIS A 604 -14.94 -27.74 -20.11
CA HIS A 604 -15.30 -29.13 -19.88
C HIS A 604 -15.37 -29.92 -21.19
N ASP A 605 -16.06 -29.38 -22.20
CA ASP A 605 -16.20 -30.03 -23.51
C ASP A 605 -14.86 -30.20 -24.25
N LEU A 606 -13.90 -29.31 -23.99
CA LEU A 606 -12.57 -29.33 -24.59
C LEU A 606 -11.53 -30.09 -23.73
N GLY A 607 -11.92 -30.65 -22.60
CA GLY A 607 -11.02 -31.36 -21.68
C GLY A 607 -9.97 -30.46 -21.01
N ILE A 608 -10.22 -29.14 -20.95
CA ILE A 608 -9.31 -28.15 -20.38
C ILE A 608 -9.40 -28.19 -18.86
N GLN A 609 -8.28 -28.49 -18.20
CA GLN A 609 -8.18 -28.48 -16.74
C GLN A 609 -8.14 -27.04 -16.20
N GLY A 610 -8.85 -26.74 -15.11
CA GLY A 610 -8.84 -25.42 -14.45
C GLY A 610 -10.18 -24.66 -14.48
N LYS A 611 -10.33 -23.64 -13.65
CA LYS A 611 -11.56 -22.82 -13.54
C LYS A 611 -11.40 -21.50 -14.32
N PRO A 612 -12.23 -21.22 -15.35
CA PRO A 612 -12.17 -19.96 -16.08
C PRO A 612 -12.65 -18.78 -15.23
N SER A 613 -12.13 -17.60 -15.54
CA SER A 613 -12.61 -16.31 -15.02
C SER A 613 -13.62 -15.70 -15.98
N ALA A 614 -14.63 -15.00 -15.44
CA ALA A 614 -15.58 -14.26 -16.28
C ALA A 614 -14.88 -13.18 -17.14
N SER A 615 -13.75 -12.65 -16.66
CA SER A 615 -12.93 -11.68 -17.41
C SER A 615 -12.25 -12.27 -18.64
N ASP A 616 -12.11 -13.60 -18.73
CA ASP A 616 -11.40 -14.24 -19.86
C ASP A 616 -12.11 -13.98 -21.20
N ILE A 617 -13.40 -13.63 -21.17
CA ILE A 617 -14.19 -13.27 -22.35
C ILE A 617 -13.57 -12.13 -23.16
N THR A 618 -12.89 -11.17 -22.52
CA THR A 618 -12.27 -10.02 -23.20
C THR A 618 -11.08 -10.42 -24.08
N GLY A 619 -10.51 -11.61 -23.84
CA GLY A 619 -9.47 -12.19 -24.69
C GLY A 619 -10.01 -12.77 -26.00
N TYR A 620 -11.33 -12.98 -26.10
CA TYR A 620 -11.97 -13.62 -27.25
C TYR A 620 -12.89 -12.66 -28.03
N LEU A 621 -13.61 -11.76 -27.34
CA LEU A 621 -14.62 -10.86 -27.88
C LEU A 621 -14.42 -9.42 -27.34
N THR A 622 -14.93 -8.42 -28.06
CA THR A 622 -14.97 -7.04 -27.56
C THR A 622 -16.24 -6.83 -26.75
N CYS A 623 -16.09 -6.50 -25.46
CA CYS A 623 -17.21 -6.25 -24.56
C CYS A 623 -16.99 -5.04 -23.66
N GLU A 624 -18.10 -4.43 -23.23
CA GLU A 624 -18.15 -3.32 -22.29
C GLU A 624 -18.64 -3.83 -20.93
N GLU A 625 -17.90 -3.55 -19.86
CA GLU A 625 -18.33 -3.89 -18.50
C GLU A 625 -19.13 -2.75 -17.87
N LYS A 626 -20.32 -3.07 -17.35
CA LYS A 626 -21.20 -2.12 -16.66
C LYS A 626 -21.69 -2.70 -15.34
N THR A 627 -21.97 -1.82 -14.38
CA THR A 627 -22.60 -2.23 -13.11
C THR A 627 -24.04 -1.74 -13.06
N ILE A 628 -24.98 -2.68 -12.98
CA ILE A 628 -26.41 -2.40 -12.86
C ILE A 628 -26.97 -2.90 -11.53
N ARG A 629 -28.14 -2.40 -11.12
CA ARG A 629 -28.86 -2.90 -9.95
C ARG A 629 -29.91 -3.92 -10.40
N ILE A 630 -29.71 -5.18 -10.05
CA ILE A 630 -30.68 -6.26 -10.23
C ILE A 630 -31.16 -6.65 -8.84
N ASN A 631 -32.48 -6.57 -8.58
CA ASN A 631 -33.10 -6.91 -7.28
C ASN A 631 -32.43 -6.21 -6.07
N GLY A 632 -32.07 -4.93 -6.22
CA GLY A 632 -31.41 -4.14 -5.16
C GLY A 632 -29.92 -4.42 -4.95
N LYS A 633 -29.34 -5.44 -5.61
CA LYS A 633 -27.92 -5.79 -5.55
C LYS A 633 -27.16 -5.23 -6.76
N LYS A 634 -26.02 -4.59 -6.51
CA LYS A 634 -25.10 -4.18 -7.59
C LYS A 634 -24.52 -5.44 -8.24
N THR A 635 -24.72 -5.59 -9.54
CA THR A 635 -24.29 -6.75 -10.33
C THR A 635 -23.55 -6.25 -11.56
N ALA A 636 -22.37 -6.83 -11.81
CA ALA A 636 -21.58 -6.53 -13.00
C ALA A 636 -22.08 -7.36 -14.20
N ILE A 637 -22.26 -6.69 -15.33
CA ILE A 637 -22.68 -7.25 -16.61
C ILE A 637 -21.65 -6.93 -17.70
N PHE A 638 -21.52 -7.84 -18.66
CA PHE A 638 -20.81 -7.63 -19.91
C PHE A 638 -21.81 -7.42 -21.04
N ARG A 639 -21.67 -6.32 -21.77
CA ARG A 639 -22.37 -6.08 -23.03
C ARG A 639 -21.45 -6.44 -24.18
N ILE A 640 -21.86 -7.36 -25.05
CA ILE A 640 -21.07 -7.76 -26.21
C ILE A 640 -21.17 -6.67 -27.28
N ILE A 641 -20.06 -5.98 -27.54
CA ILE A 641 -20.01 -4.88 -28.51
C ILE A 641 -19.72 -5.43 -29.90
N SER A 642 -18.79 -6.37 -30.00
CA SER A 642 -18.37 -6.95 -31.27
C SER A 642 -17.78 -8.34 -31.06
N HIS A 643 -17.95 -9.20 -32.07
CA HIS A 643 -17.23 -10.47 -32.15
C HIS A 643 -15.80 -10.30 -32.65
N ALA A 644 -15.50 -9.19 -33.31
CA ALA A 644 -14.14 -8.81 -33.66
C ALA A 644 -13.41 -8.24 -32.44
N ARG A 645 -12.11 -8.52 -32.33
CA ARG A 645 -11.22 -7.89 -31.35
C ARG A 645 -10.66 -6.61 -31.95
N GLU A 646 -11.17 -5.48 -31.48
CA GLU A 646 -10.98 -4.16 -32.13
C GLU A 646 -9.82 -3.34 -31.56
N LYS A 647 -9.14 -3.86 -30.52
CA LYS A 647 -8.08 -3.15 -29.82
C LYS A 647 -6.72 -3.32 -30.49
N VAL A 648 -6.02 -2.20 -30.64
CA VAL A 648 -4.66 -2.10 -31.20
C VAL A 648 -3.80 -1.14 -30.39
N SER A 649 -2.47 -1.32 -30.41
CA SER A 649 -1.55 -0.37 -29.76
C SER A 649 -1.15 0.78 -30.68
N LEU A 650 -1.04 1.98 -30.10
CA LEU A 650 -0.48 3.18 -30.70
C LEU A 650 0.72 3.65 -29.87
N PHE A 651 1.79 4.01 -30.56
CA PHE A 651 3.02 4.54 -30.00
C PHE A 651 3.26 5.96 -30.51
N PRO A 652 3.68 6.92 -29.65
CA PRO A 652 3.91 8.30 -30.08
C PRO A 652 4.96 8.44 -31.18
N ARG A 653 5.98 7.58 -31.17
CA ARG A 653 7.04 7.47 -32.18
C ARG A 653 7.44 6.02 -32.39
N ILE A 654 8.12 5.74 -33.50
CA ILE A 654 8.63 4.39 -33.78
C ILE A 654 9.67 3.91 -32.75
N THR A 655 10.40 4.83 -32.12
CA THR A 655 11.42 4.55 -31.09
C THR A 655 10.83 4.28 -29.70
N ASP A 656 9.57 4.67 -29.45
CA ASP A 656 8.93 4.54 -28.15
C ASP A 656 8.39 3.11 -27.97
N VAL A 657 9.28 2.14 -27.79
CA VAL A 657 8.91 0.72 -27.83
C VAL A 657 8.19 0.21 -26.56
N THR A 658 8.17 0.97 -25.47
CA THR A 658 7.62 0.54 -24.16
C THR A 658 6.34 1.28 -23.72
N GLN A 659 5.94 2.35 -24.42
CA GLN A 659 4.81 3.20 -24.04
C GLN A 659 3.60 2.98 -24.95
N ALA A 660 3.07 1.75 -24.96
CA ALA A 660 1.89 1.42 -25.76
C ALA A 660 0.63 2.08 -25.18
N GLN A 661 -0.14 2.76 -26.02
CA GLN A 661 -1.49 3.23 -25.71
C GLN A 661 -2.51 2.38 -26.46
N GLU A 662 -3.61 1.99 -25.82
CA GLU A 662 -4.63 1.14 -26.44
C GLU A 662 -5.73 2.00 -27.09
N TYR A 663 -6.06 1.68 -28.35
CA TYR A 663 -7.11 2.34 -29.13
C TYR A 663 -7.99 1.32 -29.84
N ASP A 664 -9.25 1.68 -30.09
CA ASP A 664 -10.09 0.98 -31.07
C ASP A 664 -9.64 1.34 -32.48
N VAL A 665 -9.65 0.36 -33.40
CA VAL A 665 -9.31 0.56 -34.82
C VAL A 665 -10.06 1.75 -35.41
N ASP A 666 -11.36 1.87 -35.13
CA ASP A 666 -12.18 2.98 -35.63
C ASP A 666 -11.72 4.34 -35.17
N LYS A 667 -11.25 4.44 -33.92
CA LYS A 667 -10.70 5.70 -33.42
C LYS A 667 -9.43 6.09 -34.16
N LEU A 668 -8.59 5.12 -34.54
CA LEU A 668 -7.40 5.41 -35.34
C LEU A 668 -7.76 5.83 -36.77
N LEU A 669 -8.78 5.23 -37.39
CA LEU A 669 -9.26 5.63 -38.71
C LEU A 669 -9.84 7.06 -38.70
N GLU A 670 -10.59 7.43 -37.65
CA GLU A 670 -11.05 8.82 -37.45
C GLU A 670 -9.87 9.80 -37.33
N ILE A 671 -8.82 9.43 -36.59
CA ILE A 671 -7.62 10.26 -36.43
C ILE A 671 -6.92 10.46 -37.79
N ILE A 672 -6.81 9.42 -38.62
CA ILE A 672 -6.22 9.49 -39.97
C ILE A 672 -7.03 10.40 -40.90
N ARG A 673 -8.37 10.34 -40.82
CA ARG A 673 -9.26 11.11 -41.69
C ARG A 673 -9.37 12.58 -41.29
N ASP A 674 -9.58 12.82 -39.99
CA ASP A 674 -10.07 14.10 -39.49
C ASP A 674 -8.97 14.97 -38.85
N ASP A 675 -7.72 14.48 -38.74
CA ASP A 675 -6.61 15.17 -38.07
C ASP A 675 -6.91 15.56 -36.61
N THR A 676 -7.72 14.75 -35.91
CA THR A 676 -8.23 15.09 -34.57
C THR A 676 -7.17 15.06 -33.46
N TYR A 677 -6.05 14.37 -33.67
CA TYR A 677 -4.97 14.18 -32.69
C TYR A 677 -3.59 14.13 -33.38
N TYR A 678 -2.53 14.41 -32.62
CA TYR A 678 -1.11 14.33 -33.04
C TYR A 678 -0.65 15.28 -34.15
N HIS A 679 -1.50 16.17 -34.66
CA HIS A 679 -1.21 17.07 -35.79
C HIS A 679 -0.65 16.27 -36.98
N LEU A 680 -1.36 15.23 -37.39
CA LEU A 680 -0.95 14.32 -38.45
C LEU A 680 -0.86 15.02 -39.80
N LYS A 681 -1.83 15.87 -40.14
CA LYS A 681 -1.86 16.58 -41.42
C LYS A 681 -0.55 17.31 -41.74
N PRO A 682 -0.09 18.28 -40.92
CA PRO A 682 1.15 19.01 -41.22
C PRO A 682 2.39 18.10 -41.21
N LYS A 683 2.42 17.05 -40.38
CA LYS A 683 3.54 16.10 -40.35
C LYS A 683 3.61 15.24 -41.62
N VAL A 684 2.47 14.76 -42.10
CA VAL A 684 2.39 13.93 -43.32
C VAL A 684 2.65 14.78 -44.56
N GLU A 685 2.14 16.02 -44.63
CA GLU A 685 2.47 16.97 -45.68
C GLU A 685 3.98 17.26 -45.73
N ALA A 686 4.64 17.39 -44.57
CA ALA A 686 6.08 17.57 -44.49
C ALA A 686 6.85 16.34 -45.03
N VAL A 687 6.36 15.12 -44.79
CA VAL A 687 6.91 13.87 -45.34
C VAL A 687 6.75 13.83 -46.86
N ARG A 688 5.58 14.17 -47.37
CA ARG A 688 5.28 14.17 -48.82
C ARG A 688 6.09 15.23 -49.57
N SER A 689 6.39 16.36 -48.92
CA SER A 689 7.15 17.48 -49.49
C SER A 689 8.68 17.36 -49.32
N ALA A 690 9.20 16.26 -48.75
CA ALA A 690 10.63 16.08 -48.54
C ALA A 690 11.38 15.89 -49.87
N GLY A 691 12.52 16.58 -50.02
CA GLY A 691 13.28 16.60 -51.29
C GLY A 691 14.23 15.42 -51.47
N THR A 692 14.57 14.72 -50.38
CA THR A 692 15.48 13.56 -50.39
C THR A 692 14.89 12.39 -49.61
N GLN A 693 15.33 11.17 -49.92
CA GLN A 693 14.89 9.96 -49.22
C GLN A 693 15.26 9.98 -47.73
N ASP A 694 16.43 10.52 -47.37
CA ASP A 694 16.89 10.65 -45.99
C ASP A 694 16.01 11.63 -45.19
N GLU A 695 15.67 12.77 -45.79
CA GLU A 695 14.75 13.73 -45.18
C GLU A 695 13.35 13.12 -45.00
N LYS A 696 12.87 12.36 -45.99
CA LYS A 696 11.60 11.64 -45.92
C LYS A 696 11.59 10.63 -44.76
N ASN A 697 12.67 9.87 -44.59
CA ASN A 697 12.83 8.90 -43.50
C ASN A 697 12.86 9.58 -42.12
N ARG A 698 13.61 10.68 -41.96
CA ARG A 698 13.66 11.46 -40.71
C ARG A 698 12.29 12.02 -40.32
N LYS A 699 11.55 12.57 -41.28
CA LYS A 699 10.20 13.10 -41.04
C LYS A 699 9.19 11.98 -40.74
N LYS A 700 9.30 10.82 -41.41
CA LYS A 700 8.49 9.63 -41.09
C LYS A 700 8.70 9.16 -39.65
N ALA A 701 9.92 9.20 -39.12
CA ALA A 701 10.23 8.79 -37.75
C ALA A 701 9.49 9.63 -36.67
N LEU A 702 9.01 10.83 -37.02
CA LEU A 702 8.22 11.70 -36.14
C LEU A 702 6.72 11.39 -36.14
N LEU A 703 6.26 10.48 -37.00
CA LEU A 703 4.87 10.05 -37.06
C LEU A 703 4.58 9.01 -35.96
N PRO A 704 3.39 9.05 -35.36
CA PRO A 704 2.95 7.97 -34.48
C PRO A 704 2.82 6.65 -35.24
N VAL A 705 2.90 5.54 -34.50
CA VAL A 705 2.98 4.19 -35.08
C VAL A 705 1.94 3.29 -34.45
N ALA A 706 1.10 2.66 -35.27
CA ALA A 706 0.10 1.69 -34.83
C ALA A 706 0.55 0.25 -35.10
N THR A 707 0.20 -0.68 -34.21
CA THR A 707 0.37 -2.13 -34.44
C THR A 707 -1.01 -2.76 -34.67
N TRP A 708 -1.45 -2.80 -35.93
CA TRP A 708 -2.81 -3.24 -36.29
C TRP A 708 -3.15 -4.65 -35.84
N ASN A 709 -2.14 -5.51 -35.72
CA ASN A 709 -2.26 -6.93 -35.38
C ASN A 709 -2.62 -7.20 -33.91
N GLY A 710 -2.63 -6.20 -33.02
CA GLY A 710 -2.95 -6.41 -31.62
C GLY A 710 -2.53 -5.30 -30.68
N THR A 711 -2.85 -5.50 -29.40
CA THR A 711 -2.28 -4.73 -28.31
C THR A 711 -1.04 -5.44 -27.77
N PHE A 712 -0.05 -4.65 -27.38
CA PHE A 712 1.21 -5.14 -26.86
C PHE A 712 1.64 -4.34 -25.64
N ARG A 713 2.28 -4.99 -24.66
CA ARG A 713 2.93 -4.26 -23.53
C ARG A 713 4.12 -3.44 -24.00
N SER A 714 4.82 -3.92 -25.01
CA SER A 714 5.89 -3.25 -25.72
C SER A 714 5.89 -3.72 -27.18
N ARG A 715 6.49 -2.97 -28.10
CA ARG A 715 6.50 -3.26 -29.55
C ARG A 715 7.34 -4.49 -29.90
N HIS A 716 6.90 -5.67 -29.44
CA HIS A 716 7.58 -6.94 -29.58
C HIS A 716 6.60 -8.11 -29.65
N LYS A 717 6.83 -9.08 -30.54
CA LYS A 717 5.92 -10.20 -30.82
C LYS A 717 5.53 -11.03 -29.58
N ASN A 718 6.49 -11.24 -28.67
CA ASN A 718 6.28 -12.01 -27.42
C ASN A 718 5.47 -11.25 -26.36
N GLU A 719 5.20 -9.96 -26.56
CA GLU A 719 4.48 -9.11 -25.60
C GLU A 719 3.06 -8.77 -26.05
N CYS A 720 2.53 -9.51 -27.03
CA CYS A 720 1.13 -9.41 -27.44
C CYS A 720 0.20 -9.76 -26.27
N THR A 721 -0.67 -8.81 -25.91
CA THR A 721 -1.67 -8.96 -24.86
C THR A 721 -3.02 -9.38 -25.43
N VAL A 722 -3.47 -8.71 -26.48
CA VAL A 722 -4.70 -9.03 -27.22
C VAL A 722 -4.35 -9.12 -28.70
N TYR A 723 -4.65 -10.25 -29.34
CA TYR A 723 -4.49 -10.41 -30.78
C TYR A 723 -5.70 -9.81 -31.49
N SER A 724 -5.48 -8.81 -32.33
CA SER A 724 -6.54 -8.09 -33.03
C SER A 724 -7.19 -8.97 -34.08
N SER A 725 -8.45 -8.69 -34.43
CA SER A 725 -9.10 -9.23 -35.62
C SER A 725 -8.73 -8.47 -36.89
N TYR A 726 -7.80 -7.51 -36.78
CA TYR A 726 -7.35 -6.66 -37.86
C TYR A 726 -5.86 -6.87 -38.13
N THR A 727 -5.47 -6.79 -39.40
CA THR A 727 -4.07 -6.70 -39.83
C THR A 727 -3.93 -5.63 -40.90
N ALA A 728 -2.70 -5.29 -41.29
CA ALA A 728 -2.44 -4.28 -42.31
C ALA A 728 -1.58 -4.86 -43.43
N LEU A 729 -1.98 -4.58 -44.67
CA LEU A 729 -1.19 -4.82 -45.87
C LEU A 729 -0.75 -3.49 -46.45
N ASP A 730 0.53 -3.41 -46.82
CA ASP A 730 1.11 -2.26 -47.48
C ASP A 730 1.26 -2.49 -48.97
N PHE A 731 0.84 -1.49 -49.75
CA PHE A 731 0.99 -1.44 -51.19
C PHE A 731 1.74 -0.15 -51.55
N ASP A 732 2.99 -0.29 -51.99
CA ASP A 732 3.88 0.83 -52.26
C ASP A 732 4.29 0.88 -53.74
N HIS A 733 4.86 2.02 -54.15
CA HIS A 733 5.38 2.25 -55.52
C HIS A 733 4.32 2.10 -56.62
N ILE A 734 3.08 2.49 -56.32
CA ILE A 734 1.99 2.50 -57.31
C ILE A 734 2.16 3.73 -58.21
N GLY A 735 2.04 3.54 -59.53
CA GLY A 735 2.07 4.65 -60.48
C GLY A 735 0.93 5.63 -60.20
N VAL A 736 1.17 6.93 -60.37
CA VAL A 736 0.16 7.97 -60.10
C VAL A 736 -1.11 7.74 -60.92
N ASP A 737 -0.97 7.28 -62.16
CA ASP A 737 -2.08 6.97 -63.05
C ASP A 737 -2.82 5.67 -62.66
N ASP A 738 -2.16 4.76 -61.95
CA ASP A 738 -2.72 3.46 -61.53
C ASP A 738 -3.45 3.53 -60.18
N MET A 739 -3.15 4.53 -59.34
CA MET A 739 -3.72 4.69 -58.00
C MET A 739 -5.27 4.63 -57.95
N PRO A 740 -6.03 5.33 -58.83
CA PRO A 740 -7.49 5.31 -58.81
C PRO A 740 -8.11 3.96 -59.17
N ASP A 741 -7.47 3.20 -60.07
CA ASP A 741 -7.93 1.87 -60.46
C ASP A 741 -7.59 0.85 -59.36
N PHE A 742 -6.41 0.98 -58.78
CA PHE A 742 -5.94 0.11 -57.72
C PHE A 742 -6.78 0.20 -56.45
N VAL A 743 -7.15 1.41 -56.02
CA VAL A 743 -8.02 1.56 -54.84
C VAL A 743 -9.41 0.96 -55.09
N ARG A 744 -9.96 1.09 -56.30
CA ARG A 744 -11.25 0.45 -56.66
C ARG A 744 -11.16 -1.07 -56.64
N TRP A 745 -10.04 -1.63 -57.09
CA TRP A 745 -9.79 -3.06 -57.00
C TRP A 745 -9.68 -3.53 -55.54
N LEU A 746 -8.93 -2.81 -54.68
CA LEU A 746 -8.85 -3.11 -53.25
C LEU A 746 -10.22 -3.08 -52.56
N GLN A 747 -11.06 -2.09 -52.89
CA GLN A 747 -12.41 -1.93 -52.35
C GLN A 747 -13.35 -3.09 -52.72
N GLY A 748 -13.02 -3.88 -53.75
CA GLY A 748 -13.80 -5.05 -54.16
C GLY A 748 -13.69 -6.26 -53.24
N PHE A 749 -12.71 -6.29 -52.33
CA PHE A 749 -12.51 -7.42 -51.41
C PHE A 749 -13.34 -7.25 -50.13
N PRO A 750 -14.24 -8.20 -49.80
CA PRO A 750 -15.09 -8.09 -48.61
C PRO A 750 -14.33 -8.00 -47.28
N CYS A 751 -13.12 -8.58 -47.22
CA CYS A 751 -12.27 -8.55 -46.04
C CYS A 751 -11.48 -7.25 -45.85
N VAL A 752 -11.44 -6.37 -46.85
CA VAL A 752 -10.86 -5.04 -46.69
C VAL A 752 -11.82 -4.21 -45.85
N TYR A 753 -11.37 -3.86 -44.65
CA TYR A 753 -12.09 -3.06 -43.68
C TYR A 753 -11.99 -1.56 -43.98
N ALA A 754 -10.78 -1.10 -44.29
CA ALA A 754 -10.51 0.28 -44.68
C ALA A 754 -9.26 0.35 -45.57
N CYS A 755 -9.17 1.37 -46.42
CA CYS A 755 -7.95 1.68 -47.16
C CYS A 755 -7.69 3.18 -47.23
N PHE A 756 -6.43 3.58 -47.12
CA PHE A 756 -6.00 4.98 -47.13
C PHE A 756 -4.59 5.15 -47.69
N VAL A 757 -4.30 6.34 -48.19
CA VAL A 757 -3.00 6.70 -48.79
C VAL A 757 -1.90 6.67 -47.72
N THR A 758 -0.76 6.04 -48.02
CA THR A 758 0.37 5.95 -47.08
C THR A 758 1.02 7.33 -46.83
N PRO A 759 1.81 7.51 -45.75
CA PRO A 759 2.46 8.79 -45.47
C PRO A 759 3.38 9.26 -46.60
N GLY A 760 3.89 8.33 -47.41
CA GLY A 760 4.76 8.62 -48.55
C GLY A 760 4.04 9.17 -49.78
N GLY A 761 2.71 9.02 -49.87
CA GLY A 761 1.87 9.53 -50.96
C GLY A 761 1.86 8.68 -52.25
N THR A 762 2.56 7.54 -52.27
CA THR A 762 2.82 6.73 -53.48
C THR A 762 2.27 5.30 -53.35
N GLY A 763 1.24 5.11 -52.53
CA GLY A 763 0.78 3.80 -52.12
C GLY A 763 -0.46 3.85 -51.23
N TYR A 764 -1.06 2.68 -51.00
CA TYR A 764 -2.20 2.47 -50.11
C TYR A 764 -1.84 1.49 -48.98
N LYS A 765 -2.39 1.75 -47.79
CA LYS A 765 -2.45 0.77 -46.71
C LYS A 765 -3.88 0.24 -46.63
N ALA A 766 -4.03 -1.08 -46.64
CA ALA A 766 -5.32 -1.73 -46.44
C ALA A 766 -5.38 -2.40 -45.06
N ILE A 767 -6.40 -2.08 -44.28
CA ILE A 767 -6.71 -2.77 -43.03
C ILE A 767 -7.63 -3.94 -43.37
N ILE A 768 -7.23 -5.15 -43.00
CA ILE A 768 -7.93 -6.40 -43.32
C ILE A 768 -8.57 -6.95 -42.05
N LEU A 769 -9.85 -7.32 -42.13
CA LEU A 769 -10.58 -8.03 -41.07
C LEU A 769 -10.43 -9.55 -41.25
N HIS A 770 -10.12 -10.28 -40.19
CA HIS A 770 -9.98 -11.74 -40.18
C HIS A 770 -10.56 -12.38 -38.91
N ASP A 771 -10.80 -13.69 -38.94
CA ASP A 771 -11.37 -14.46 -37.81
C ASP A 771 -10.34 -15.25 -36.97
N ASN A 772 -9.06 -15.28 -37.36
CA ASN A 772 -8.02 -15.94 -36.56
C ASN A 772 -7.90 -15.33 -35.15
N CYS A 773 -7.97 -16.18 -34.11
CA CYS A 773 -7.82 -15.84 -32.69
C CYS A 773 -6.48 -16.32 -32.09
N GLU A 774 -5.68 -17.06 -32.86
CA GLU A 774 -4.42 -17.63 -32.42
C GLU A 774 -3.22 -16.87 -33.02
N PRO A 775 -2.53 -16.02 -32.23
CA PRO A 775 -1.41 -15.21 -32.72
C PRO A 775 -0.23 -16.05 -33.25
N LEU A 776 -0.06 -17.30 -32.81
CA LEU A 776 0.99 -18.17 -33.35
C LEU A 776 0.80 -18.47 -34.84
N TYR A 777 -0.43 -18.41 -35.35
CA TYR A 777 -0.76 -18.58 -36.77
C TYR A 777 -0.75 -17.26 -37.57
N HIS A 778 -0.32 -16.15 -36.99
CA HIS A 778 -0.30 -14.85 -37.67
C HIS A 778 0.46 -14.88 -39.01
N TYR A 779 1.62 -15.53 -39.04
CA TYR A 779 2.47 -15.58 -40.24
C TYR A 779 1.84 -16.42 -41.36
N ASP A 780 1.12 -17.50 -41.03
CA ASP A 780 0.38 -18.30 -42.01
C ASP A 780 -0.80 -17.49 -42.57
N LEU A 781 -1.59 -16.86 -41.70
CA LEU A 781 -2.65 -15.93 -42.09
C LEU A 781 -2.12 -14.85 -43.05
N TYR A 782 -1.01 -14.19 -42.69
CA TYR A 782 -0.44 -13.13 -43.51
C TYR A 782 0.02 -13.68 -44.88
N GLY A 783 0.64 -14.86 -44.91
CA GLY A 783 1.04 -15.53 -46.15
C GLY A 783 -0.15 -15.87 -47.05
N GLN A 784 -1.30 -16.25 -46.48
CA GLN A 784 -2.53 -16.48 -47.23
C GLN A 784 -3.10 -15.16 -47.79
N LEU A 785 -3.07 -14.07 -47.02
CA LEU A 785 -3.49 -12.75 -47.49
C LEU A 785 -2.61 -12.24 -48.64
N VAL A 786 -1.29 -12.37 -48.54
CA VAL A 786 -0.37 -12.00 -49.63
C VAL A 786 -0.70 -12.76 -50.93
N LYS A 787 -1.06 -14.05 -50.83
CA LYS A 787 -1.51 -14.86 -51.97
C LYS A 787 -2.90 -14.49 -52.49
N LEU A 788 -3.79 -14.00 -51.62
CA LEU A 788 -5.14 -13.57 -52.01
C LEU A 788 -5.10 -12.30 -52.87
N PHE A 789 -4.28 -11.32 -52.47
CA PHE A 789 -4.15 -10.05 -53.20
C PHE A 789 -3.18 -10.14 -54.38
N ASP A 790 -2.10 -10.92 -54.26
CA ASP A 790 -1.10 -11.26 -55.29
C ASP A 790 -0.93 -10.22 -56.41
N CYS A 791 -0.35 -9.06 -56.06
CA CYS A 791 -0.10 -7.97 -57.01
C CYS A 791 1.35 -7.48 -56.94
N PRO A 792 1.85 -6.77 -57.97
CA PRO A 792 3.24 -6.30 -58.01
C PRO A 792 3.60 -5.28 -56.91
N TRP A 793 2.61 -4.57 -56.37
CA TRP A 793 2.80 -3.46 -55.44
C TRP A 793 2.75 -3.87 -53.97
N ILE A 794 2.40 -5.12 -53.64
CA ILE A 794 2.31 -5.57 -52.25
C ILE A 794 3.69 -5.72 -51.61
N ASP A 795 3.89 -5.09 -50.45
CA ASP A 795 5.11 -5.24 -49.67
C ASP A 795 5.11 -6.57 -48.90
N LYS A 796 5.93 -7.51 -49.35
CA LYS A 796 6.07 -8.86 -48.76
C LYS A 796 6.95 -8.88 -47.50
N SER A 797 7.55 -7.75 -47.11
CA SER A 797 8.45 -7.65 -45.96
C SER A 797 7.77 -7.27 -44.64
N THR A 798 6.48 -6.91 -44.66
CA THR A 798 5.75 -6.35 -43.51
C THR A 798 4.97 -7.39 -42.69
N THR A 799 5.54 -8.59 -42.50
CA THR A 799 4.84 -9.76 -41.93
C THR A 799 4.88 -9.89 -40.40
N ASP A 800 5.59 -9.01 -39.69
CA ASP A 800 5.83 -9.18 -38.25
C ASP A 800 4.59 -8.95 -37.38
N LEU A 801 4.38 -9.82 -36.38
CA LEU A 801 3.24 -9.71 -35.47
C LEU A 801 3.18 -8.33 -34.78
N ALA A 802 4.32 -7.81 -34.29
CA ALA A 802 4.39 -6.50 -33.65
C ALA A 802 4.78 -5.36 -34.62
N ARG A 803 4.54 -5.51 -35.94
CA ARG A 803 4.95 -4.54 -36.96
C ARG A 803 4.32 -3.17 -36.68
N GLY A 804 5.20 -2.19 -36.50
CA GLY A 804 4.82 -0.80 -36.39
C GLY A 804 4.49 -0.21 -37.76
N ASN A 805 3.30 0.35 -37.91
CA ASN A 805 2.83 1.02 -39.12
C ASN A 805 2.65 2.52 -38.83
N TYR A 806 3.39 3.38 -39.55
CA TYR A 806 3.22 4.83 -39.41
C TYR A 806 1.78 5.27 -39.73
N LEU A 807 1.19 6.10 -38.86
CA LEU A 807 -0.08 6.75 -39.14
C LEU A 807 0.09 7.75 -40.30
N SER A 808 -0.93 7.82 -41.15
CA SER A 808 -1.01 8.74 -42.28
C SER A 808 -2.06 9.82 -42.02
N TYR A 809 -2.27 10.68 -43.02
CA TYR A 809 -3.39 11.60 -43.11
C TYR A 809 -4.02 11.46 -44.49
N ASP A 810 -5.31 11.13 -44.50
CA ASP A 810 -6.09 10.91 -45.72
C ASP A 810 -7.57 11.27 -45.48
N PRO A 811 -8.03 12.47 -45.90
CA PRO A 811 -9.43 12.85 -45.75
C PRO A 811 -10.38 12.01 -46.61
N ASP A 812 -9.87 11.34 -47.65
CA ASP A 812 -10.63 10.49 -48.58
C ASP A 812 -10.54 9.00 -48.19
N LEU A 813 -10.11 8.69 -46.95
CA LEU A 813 -10.06 7.34 -46.41
C LEU A 813 -11.40 6.62 -46.63
N TRP A 814 -11.33 5.45 -47.28
CA TRP A 814 -12.49 4.61 -47.49
C TRP A 814 -12.61 3.57 -46.38
N LYS A 815 -13.82 3.44 -45.82
CA LYS A 815 -14.19 2.39 -44.88
C LYS A 815 -15.33 1.56 -45.46
N ASN A 816 -15.18 0.24 -45.42
CA ASN A 816 -16.18 -0.69 -45.90
C ASN A 816 -17.43 -0.66 -45.00
N PRO A 817 -18.64 -0.41 -45.54
CA PRO A 817 -19.87 -0.38 -44.76
C PRO A 817 -20.34 -1.77 -44.29
N SER A 818 -19.86 -2.85 -44.90
CA SER A 818 -20.29 -4.22 -44.59
C SER A 818 -19.13 -5.22 -44.79
N PRO A 819 -18.08 -5.13 -43.96
CA PRO A 819 -16.92 -6.00 -44.08
C PRO A 819 -17.26 -7.45 -43.68
N VAL A 820 -16.69 -8.41 -44.40
CA VAL A 820 -16.79 -9.85 -44.09
C VAL A 820 -15.37 -10.34 -43.73
N PRO A 821 -15.15 -10.91 -42.53
CA PRO A 821 -13.83 -11.39 -42.15
C PRO A 821 -13.26 -12.39 -43.16
N PHE A 822 -11.97 -12.27 -43.45
CA PHE A 822 -11.25 -13.35 -44.11
C PHE A 822 -11.27 -14.59 -43.20
N HIS A 823 -11.83 -15.68 -43.73
CA HIS A 823 -11.92 -16.96 -43.02
C HIS A 823 -10.58 -17.68 -43.06
N PHE A 824 -9.89 -17.72 -41.91
CA PHE A 824 -8.59 -18.34 -41.79
C PHE A 824 -8.69 -19.82 -41.48
N VAL A 825 -8.05 -20.63 -42.32
CA VAL A 825 -7.83 -22.06 -42.09
C VAL A 825 -6.32 -22.31 -42.03
N PRO A 826 -5.78 -22.83 -40.92
CA PRO A 826 -4.35 -23.14 -40.82
C PRO A 826 -3.90 -24.07 -41.94
N GLY A 827 -2.80 -23.72 -42.61
CA GLY A 827 -2.16 -24.56 -43.61
C GLY A 827 -1.42 -25.76 -43.01
N THR A 828 -1.11 -25.71 -41.71
CA THR A 828 -0.43 -26.77 -40.96
C THR A 828 -1.08 -27.01 -39.58
N PRO A 829 -1.00 -28.24 -39.01
CA PRO A 829 -1.52 -28.53 -37.67
C PRO A 829 -0.76 -27.84 -36.53
N GLU A 830 0.49 -27.47 -36.77
CA GLU A 830 1.32 -26.70 -35.84
C GLU A 830 1.78 -25.40 -36.50
N PRO A 831 1.89 -24.29 -35.74
CA PRO A 831 2.29 -23.00 -36.27
C PRO A 831 3.77 -22.98 -36.65
N VAL A 832 4.07 -22.58 -37.90
CA VAL A 832 5.44 -22.35 -38.37
C VAL A 832 5.83 -20.90 -38.07
N ILE A 833 6.71 -20.69 -37.07
CA ILE A 833 7.21 -19.36 -36.71
C ILE A 833 8.49 -19.09 -37.53
N PRO A 834 8.49 -18.11 -38.46
CA PRO A 834 9.69 -17.74 -39.21
C PRO A 834 10.73 -17.10 -38.28
N ASN A 835 12.02 -17.21 -38.66
CA ASN A 835 13.06 -16.43 -38.03
C ASN A 835 12.79 -14.95 -38.34
N THR A 836 12.62 -14.11 -37.32
CA THR A 836 12.39 -12.67 -37.49
C THR A 836 13.72 -11.93 -37.49
N MET A 837 13.82 -10.87 -38.28
CA MET A 837 14.92 -9.89 -38.18
C MET A 837 14.82 -9.19 -36.82
N THR A 838 15.96 -8.97 -36.15
CA THR A 838 16.01 -8.30 -34.85
C THR A 838 16.66 -6.93 -34.99
N GLU A 839 16.10 -5.92 -34.32
CA GLU A 839 16.56 -4.53 -34.37
C GLU A 839 16.91 -4.03 -32.95
N THR A 840 17.84 -3.09 -32.84
CA THR A 840 18.33 -2.51 -31.58
C THR A 840 18.28 -0.99 -31.64
N VAL A 841 17.79 -0.35 -30.57
CA VAL A 841 17.84 1.11 -30.42
C VAL A 841 19.23 1.52 -29.92
N ILE A 842 19.91 2.38 -30.67
CA ILE A 842 21.22 2.94 -30.35
C ILE A 842 21.19 4.47 -30.43
N ARG A 843 22.23 5.14 -29.90
CA ARG A 843 22.47 6.58 -30.17
C ARG A 843 23.36 6.72 -31.40
N ASP A 844 23.00 7.63 -32.30
CA ASP A 844 23.88 8.04 -33.39
C ASP A 844 25.00 9.01 -32.92
N VAL A 845 25.85 9.44 -33.85
CA VAL A 845 26.98 10.34 -33.56
C VAL A 845 26.56 11.75 -33.11
N GLN A 846 25.28 12.10 -33.26
CA GLN A 846 24.68 13.35 -32.78
C GLN A 846 23.93 13.16 -31.45
N GLY A 847 23.82 11.92 -30.94
CA GLY A 847 23.18 11.60 -29.67
C GLY A 847 21.68 11.29 -29.78
N GLU A 848 21.13 11.21 -30.99
CA GLU A 848 19.71 10.93 -31.25
C GLU A 848 19.44 9.42 -31.30
N PRO A 849 18.27 8.94 -30.82
CA PRO A 849 17.90 7.53 -30.85
C PRO A 849 17.58 7.07 -32.28
N VAL A 850 18.28 6.04 -32.75
CA VAL A 850 18.07 5.40 -34.06
C VAL A 850 17.92 3.88 -33.91
N LEU A 851 17.15 3.26 -34.81
CA LEU A 851 16.92 1.82 -34.85
C LEU A 851 17.87 1.18 -35.87
N VAL A 852 18.64 0.18 -35.46
CA VAL A 852 19.65 -0.49 -36.31
C VAL A 852 19.39 -2.00 -36.33
N GLN A 853 19.46 -2.60 -37.51
CA GLN A 853 19.34 -4.04 -37.69
C GLN A 853 20.55 -4.78 -37.10
N ASP A 854 20.31 -5.89 -36.39
CA ASP A 854 21.37 -6.72 -35.82
C ASP A 854 22.10 -7.55 -36.89
N GLU A 855 23.35 -7.94 -36.62
CA GLU A 855 24.10 -8.83 -37.49
C GLU A 855 23.45 -10.23 -37.57
N SER A 856 23.53 -10.89 -38.74
CA SER A 856 22.85 -12.18 -39.00
C SER A 856 23.15 -13.31 -37.99
N TRP A 857 24.34 -13.34 -37.39
CA TRP A 857 24.66 -14.33 -36.34
C TRP A 857 23.98 -14.00 -35.00
N VAL A 858 23.79 -12.71 -34.69
CA VAL A 858 23.06 -12.22 -33.52
C VAL A 858 21.58 -12.54 -33.68
N GLU A 859 21.02 -12.34 -34.87
CA GLU A 859 19.65 -12.74 -35.21
C GLU A 859 19.46 -14.25 -34.97
N GLY A 860 20.39 -15.08 -35.44
CA GLY A 860 20.36 -16.53 -35.22
C GLY A 860 20.43 -16.92 -33.75
N PHE A 861 21.25 -16.22 -32.96
CA PHE A 861 21.38 -16.42 -31.51
C PHE A 861 20.12 -16.00 -30.75
N LEU A 862 19.58 -14.79 -30.99
CA LEU A 862 18.37 -14.29 -30.33
C LEU A 862 17.15 -15.15 -30.70
N ASN A 863 17.04 -15.61 -31.95
CA ASN A 863 15.99 -16.54 -32.37
C ASN A 863 16.12 -17.93 -31.70
N GLN A 864 17.32 -18.37 -31.30
CA GLN A 864 17.49 -19.59 -30.49
C GLN A 864 17.00 -19.43 -29.04
N LEU A 865 17.18 -18.23 -28.45
CA LEU A 865 16.69 -17.93 -27.09
C LEU A 865 15.16 -18.01 -27.00
N ASN A 866 14.45 -17.74 -28.10
CA ASN A 866 13.00 -17.91 -28.19
C ASN A 866 12.54 -19.38 -28.08
N LYS A 867 13.44 -20.36 -28.28
CA LYS A 867 13.11 -21.80 -28.33
C LYS A 867 13.59 -22.58 -27.10
N GLN A 868 14.40 -21.99 -26.21
CA GLN A 868 15.02 -22.69 -25.07
C GLN A 868 15.12 -21.83 -23.81
N VAL A 869 15.00 -22.45 -22.63
CA VAL A 869 15.26 -21.79 -21.35
C VAL A 869 16.76 -21.90 -21.04
N ILE A 870 17.48 -20.79 -21.20
CA ILE A 870 18.94 -20.72 -21.03
C ILE A 870 19.28 -19.77 -19.87
N SER A 871 20.28 -20.08 -19.03
CA SER A 871 20.72 -19.22 -17.92
C SER A 871 21.56 -18.02 -18.39
N ASP A 872 21.65 -16.96 -17.59
CA ASP A 872 22.47 -15.77 -17.89
C ASP A 872 23.93 -16.15 -18.17
N ASP A 873 24.50 -17.04 -17.36
CA ASP A 873 25.88 -17.47 -17.51
C ASP A 873 26.09 -18.32 -18.79
N SER A 874 25.06 -19.04 -19.23
CA SER A 874 25.08 -19.78 -20.49
C SER A 874 24.96 -18.85 -21.70
N ILE A 875 24.12 -17.81 -21.61
CA ILE A 875 24.02 -16.73 -22.61
C ILE A 875 25.37 -16.02 -22.76
N ILE A 876 25.98 -15.61 -21.65
CA ILE A 876 27.29 -14.96 -21.63
C ILE A 876 28.36 -15.90 -22.22
N ARG A 877 28.33 -17.20 -21.90
CA ARG A 877 29.26 -18.19 -22.46
C ARG A 877 29.11 -18.34 -23.98
N ILE A 878 27.90 -18.31 -24.51
CA ILE A 878 27.63 -18.39 -25.95
C ILE A 878 28.16 -17.13 -26.65
N LEU A 879 27.82 -15.95 -26.14
CA LEU A 879 28.29 -14.67 -26.68
C LEU A 879 29.82 -14.54 -26.62
N ARG A 880 30.44 -15.01 -25.54
CA ARG A 880 31.90 -15.04 -25.40
C ARG A 880 32.59 -15.90 -26.46
N LYS A 881 31.98 -17.03 -26.85
CA LYS A 881 32.50 -17.89 -27.93
C LYS A 881 32.34 -17.27 -29.32
N ALA A 882 31.33 -16.43 -29.52
CA ALA A 882 31.05 -15.77 -30.79
C ALA A 882 31.89 -14.48 -30.99
N TRP A 883 32.39 -13.88 -29.89
CA TRP A 883 33.25 -12.70 -29.96
C TRP A 883 34.57 -12.97 -30.69
N ASN A 884 34.81 -12.22 -31.77
CA ASN A 884 36.03 -12.30 -32.58
C ASN A 884 36.78 -10.96 -32.69
N GLY A 885 36.35 -9.94 -31.94
CA GLY A 885 36.97 -8.61 -31.90
C GLY A 885 36.80 -7.76 -33.16
N LYS A 886 36.21 -8.26 -34.25
CA LYS A 886 36.07 -7.52 -35.51
C LYS A 886 35.21 -6.27 -35.35
N SER A 887 34.18 -6.32 -34.51
CA SER A 887 33.25 -5.22 -34.25
C SER A 887 33.91 -3.96 -33.66
N LEU A 888 35.13 -4.06 -33.11
CA LEU A 888 35.91 -2.91 -32.62
C LEU A 888 36.36 -1.96 -33.75
N SER A 889 36.39 -2.43 -35.01
CA SER A 889 36.66 -1.55 -36.16
C SER A 889 35.59 -0.47 -36.36
N ASN A 890 34.40 -0.68 -35.80
CA ASN A 890 33.26 0.25 -35.88
C ASN A 890 33.24 1.26 -34.71
N GLY A 891 34.27 1.26 -33.86
CA GLY A 891 34.45 2.16 -32.72
C GLY A 891 33.96 1.58 -31.38
N ARG A 892 34.75 1.76 -30.32
CA ARG A 892 34.52 1.16 -28.98
C ARG A 892 33.13 1.46 -28.40
N ASN A 893 32.62 2.69 -28.58
CA ASN A 893 31.32 3.10 -28.08
C ASN A 893 30.17 2.36 -28.80
N ASN A 894 30.20 2.31 -30.14
CA ASN A 894 29.20 1.61 -30.93
C ASN A 894 29.18 0.10 -30.64
N THR A 895 30.36 -0.50 -30.47
CA THR A 895 30.49 -1.92 -30.09
C THR A 895 29.88 -2.18 -28.71
N ALA A 896 30.20 -1.35 -27.71
CA ALA A 896 29.65 -1.47 -26.36
C ALA A 896 28.12 -1.28 -26.35
N MET A 897 27.61 -0.29 -27.08
CA MET A 897 26.17 -0.01 -27.19
C MET A 897 25.40 -1.17 -27.83
N SER A 898 25.93 -1.74 -28.92
CA SER A 898 25.33 -2.90 -29.58
C SER A 898 25.29 -4.12 -28.65
N TYR A 899 26.39 -4.43 -27.96
CA TYR A 899 26.43 -5.57 -27.02
C TYR A 899 25.54 -5.37 -25.80
N ALA A 900 25.44 -4.14 -25.28
CA ALA A 900 24.52 -3.80 -24.20
C ALA A 900 23.06 -4.01 -24.62
N GLY A 901 22.70 -3.63 -25.86
CA GLY A 901 21.39 -3.90 -26.44
C GLY A 901 21.09 -5.40 -26.60
N ILE A 902 22.06 -6.19 -27.10
CA ILE A 902 21.92 -7.65 -27.25
C ILE A 902 21.69 -8.33 -25.90
N LEU A 903 22.49 -8.00 -24.88
CA LEU A 903 22.39 -8.57 -23.54
C LEU A 903 21.09 -8.16 -22.83
N CYS A 904 20.65 -6.92 -23.04
CA CYS A 904 19.35 -6.45 -22.59
C CYS A 904 18.22 -7.30 -23.19
N LYS A 905 18.18 -7.47 -24.53
CA LYS A 905 17.17 -8.29 -25.22
C LYS A 905 17.21 -9.77 -24.83
N ALA A 906 18.40 -10.30 -24.56
CA ALA A 906 18.60 -11.65 -24.04
C ALA A 906 18.20 -11.80 -22.55
N GLY A 907 17.95 -10.70 -21.85
CA GLY A 907 17.48 -10.70 -20.46
C GLY A 907 18.58 -11.02 -19.45
N VAL A 908 19.82 -10.60 -19.72
CA VAL A 908 20.96 -10.73 -18.80
C VAL A 908 20.97 -9.55 -17.84
N GLU A 909 21.06 -9.77 -16.53
CA GLU A 909 21.03 -8.66 -15.56
C GLU A 909 22.08 -7.56 -15.85
N PRO A 910 21.74 -6.26 -15.65
CA PRO A 910 22.61 -5.14 -16.02
C PRO A 910 24.02 -5.24 -15.44
N GLY A 911 24.15 -5.67 -14.18
CA GLY A 911 25.45 -5.85 -13.54
C GLY A 911 26.30 -6.94 -14.19
N LYS A 912 25.69 -8.05 -14.61
CA LYS A 912 26.38 -9.13 -15.33
C LYS A 912 26.74 -8.72 -16.75
N ALA A 913 25.85 -8.00 -17.43
CA ALA A 913 26.11 -7.47 -18.76
C ALA A 913 27.26 -6.45 -18.74
N LYS A 914 27.27 -5.55 -17.74
CA LYS A 914 28.36 -4.60 -17.51
C LYS A 914 29.69 -5.32 -17.34
N ALA A 915 29.76 -6.28 -16.41
CA ALA A 915 30.98 -7.04 -16.16
C ALA A 915 31.49 -7.79 -17.41
N PHE A 916 30.59 -8.33 -18.22
CA PHE A 916 30.97 -9.02 -19.46
C PHE A 916 31.50 -8.07 -20.54
N ILE A 917 30.88 -6.90 -20.74
CA ILE A 917 31.36 -5.94 -21.75
C ILE A 917 32.68 -5.30 -21.30
N GLU A 918 32.85 -5.00 -20.01
CA GLU A 918 34.12 -4.50 -19.45
C GLU A 918 35.26 -5.52 -19.60
N GLU A 919 34.97 -6.83 -19.54
CA GLU A 919 35.93 -7.89 -19.86
C GLU A 919 36.33 -7.88 -21.35
N LEU A 920 35.39 -7.61 -22.25
CA LEU A 920 35.63 -7.55 -23.70
C LEU A 920 36.30 -6.25 -24.16
N ILE A 921 36.06 -5.14 -23.45
CA ILE A 921 36.59 -3.80 -23.75
C ILE A 921 37.22 -3.21 -22.48
N PRO A 922 38.43 -3.65 -22.11
CA PRO A 922 39.08 -3.21 -20.87
C PRO A 922 39.35 -1.70 -20.86
N GLY A 923 39.04 -1.05 -19.73
CA GLY A 923 39.36 0.36 -19.49
C GLY A 923 38.39 1.37 -20.14
N PHE A 924 37.22 0.93 -20.59
CA PHE A 924 36.16 1.81 -21.11
C PHE A 924 34.95 1.79 -20.15
N ASP A 925 34.59 2.94 -19.57
CA ASP A 925 33.42 3.04 -18.70
C ASP A 925 32.15 3.01 -19.54
N ILE A 926 31.34 1.98 -19.33
CA ILE A 926 30.11 1.71 -20.06
C ILE A 926 28.87 1.91 -19.19
N THR A 927 28.99 2.53 -18.01
CA THR A 927 27.87 2.68 -17.06
C THR A 927 26.68 3.37 -17.72
N GLU A 928 26.90 4.52 -18.36
CA GLU A 928 25.85 5.26 -19.09
C GLU A 928 25.31 4.47 -20.29
N ILE A 929 26.15 3.64 -20.93
CA ILE A 929 25.74 2.79 -22.06
C ILE A 929 24.79 1.68 -21.61
N ILE A 930 25.10 1.05 -20.46
CA ILE A 930 24.24 0.03 -19.86
C ILE A 930 22.91 0.64 -19.43
N GLU A 931 22.95 1.77 -18.72
CA GLU A 931 21.74 2.49 -18.29
C GLU A 931 20.87 2.87 -19.49
N TYR A 932 21.49 3.41 -20.55
CA TYR A 932 20.77 3.78 -21.77
C TYR A 932 20.18 2.57 -22.50
N ALA A 933 20.97 1.52 -22.73
CA ALA A 933 20.50 0.33 -23.44
C ALA A 933 19.35 -0.37 -22.72
N TYR A 934 19.38 -0.41 -21.38
CA TYR A 934 18.34 -1.05 -20.56
C TYR A 934 17.11 -0.16 -20.35
N ALA A 935 17.25 1.16 -20.51
CA ALA A 935 16.11 2.07 -20.53
C ALA A 935 15.40 2.12 -21.90
N ASN A 936 16.11 1.87 -23.00
CA ASN A 936 15.60 2.08 -24.37
C ASN A 936 15.35 0.79 -25.16
N ASN A 937 15.81 -0.37 -24.68
CA ASN A 937 15.49 -1.68 -25.25
C ASN A 937 14.64 -2.51 -24.27
N ILE A 938 13.91 -3.50 -24.79
CA ILE A 938 12.98 -4.29 -23.99
C ILE A 938 13.75 -5.44 -23.31
N PHE A 939 13.93 -5.34 -22.00
CA PHE A 939 14.66 -6.34 -21.23
C PHE A 939 14.04 -7.74 -21.33
N GLY A 940 14.83 -8.69 -21.84
CA GLY A 940 14.46 -10.10 -21.94
C GLY A 940 13.40 -10.41 -23.00
N CYS A 941 13.14 -9.52 -23.96
CA CYS A 941 12.10 -9.71 -24.98
C CYS A 941 12.30 -10.98 -25.83
N GLU A 942 13.55 -11.40 -26.04
CA GLU A 942 13.92 -12.59 -26.82
C GLU A 942 14.06 -13.86 -25.97
N ARG A 943 13.82 -13.76 -24.65
CA ARG A 943 13.93 -14.88 -23.70
C ARG A 943 12.54 -15.25 -23.18
N MET A 944 11.92 -16.24 -23.83
CA MET A 944 10.60 -16.74 -23.44
C MET A 944 10.62 -17.34 -22.01
N ARG A 945 10.13 -16.55 -21.02
CA ARG A 945 9.67 -16.90 -19.65
C ARG A 945 10.37 -16.27 -18.43
N TYR A 946 11.19 -15.22 -18.53
CA TYR A 946 11.79 -14.62 -17.31
C TYR A 946 10.98 -13.49 -16.65
N ARG A 947 10.03 -12.84 -17.35
CA ARG A 947 9.27 -11.69 -16.80
C ARG A 947 8.17 -12.04 -15.78
N ASN A 948 7.79 -13.31 -15.60
CA ASN A 948 6.70 -13.72 -14.68
C ASN A 948 7.18 -14.06 -13.25
N ARG A 949 8.40 -13.67 -12.85
CA ARG A 949 8.96 -13.96 -11.52
C ARG A 949 9.27 -12.73 -10.66
N LYS A 950 8.74 -11.55 -11.01
CA LYS A 950 8.77 -10.38 -10.12
C LYS A 950 7.38 -10.08 -9.59
#